data_AF-A0A8C4F285-F1
#
_entry.id   AF-A0A8C4F285-F1
#
_cell.length_a   1.000
_cell.length_b   1.000
_cell.length_c   1.000
_cell.angle_alpha   90.00
_cell.angle_beta   90.00
_cell.angle_gamma   90.00
#
_symmetry.space_group_name_H-M   'P 1'
#
loop_
_entity.id
_entity.type
_entity.pdbx_description
1 polymer ?
#
loop_
_entity_poly.entity_id
_entity_poly.type
_entity_poly.pdbx_seq_one_letter_code
_entity_poly.pdbx_strand_id
1 'polypeptide(L)'
;MWLNPEEVLLKNALKLWITERSNDFFVLQRRRGHGEPTGRITGLLVGALDTVLDSNARVTPFRILLQVPGSQISWVIASGAAIEEVNKHWDWLVHNLLHSLSVFENKEDVASFVKGKVKGLIAEEVRGRQAAQEDDPEKFREALLKFELHFGLPSSEKLVTYYSCCCWKGRVPRQGFLYLSINHMAFYSFLLGKEVKFVIPWAELTRLERVSTGLMTEAIRVNTRKRQREFSMFLNLNEAFGVIGQLADIALRRLLDSEGLELDRVLQQPTRITKRILEEQAIREYVLALFRLPRGEKLHEVASCSVWTPHARCHKAGTLYTTDSYLCFSSREEGNCILLIPLSEVLSIEKAESTSLLPNPVIVSVRTKKAFQLIELQDRDELVENLNSRLRSLQWKQSMFRSRKDGKRSMSSPTPYYTFYYDTGFSDEEEIEEQVLRNTVNSEALMTAFHQNQPGTNGSKSMEQVKERRWEDHFTEFGRGVHMFRTEKIQRLVAMGIPESLRGELWMTLSDASSELESHQGYYTGLVQKSMGHSSLATEEIERDLHRSLPDHPAFQNPTGIAALRRVLTAYAHRNPKIGYCQSMNILASVLLLYAKEEEAFWLLVAVCERMLPDYFNRRVIGAQVDQSVFEELIRERLPELAEQVPDLTALSSVSLSWFLTLFLSVLPFHSAVCVVDCFFFHGIKAIFQLGLAALDANAAQLSASTDDGQALMILTSFLDQVGSEASSCVPSSQPPALETSSDTDIPAVRHTNITDLINESYEKFGDLTVRQIERLRCRHRIQVLQAHEDTTKENALRVVTPDVSISAENLADVYDLFKTEHFISLYWGDSSSAAAAEAAAWRYGESGSYMERQYRLDRPQFKSLFGLLVPWPGGSNQHTDTLANRSFTLLDQDCSNLVTFKEFAFWLDTLYCEELNEKIRLLYRLHIPPALTESEDDPSLMKSPLVSTNRPLYVNLPSAAPDGQGEVKDYQEQLKQMLKDLAREKEKDVEKPLPLMNQREFIQFCKTLYSMFHGDPEENDLFQAIATVTSLVLQIGEASHRGNRPGSEVTSQEEARGAETAKETAEDASRGDGSPAAESEWTVSYAQILASLLTEQALVNFFEKPVDLSAKIAVAKEKQYHQRAGLLTLHQGTR
;
A
#
# COMPACT_ATOMS: atom_id res chain seq x y z
N MET A 1 5.55 -25.05 25.98
CA MET A 1 6.64 -25.28 25.02
C MET A 1 7.88 -25.94 25.64
N TRP A 2 8.68 -26.66 24.84
CA TRP A 2 10.02 -27.13 25.23
C TRP A 2 11.03 -25.98 25.28
N LEU A 3 12.00 -26.03 26.20
CA LEU A 3 13.02 -25.00 26.39
C LEU A 3 14.40 -25.60 26.30
N ASN A 4 15.36 -24.80 25.83
CA ASN A 4 16.75 -25.23 25.88
C ASN A 4 17.16 -25.35 27.35
N PRO A 5 17.86 -26.43 27.75
CA PRO A 5 18.18 -26.67 29.16
C PRO A 5 19.05 -25.56 29.78
N GLU A 6 18.43 -24.62 30.48
CA GLU A 6 19.10 -23.52 31.20
C GLU A 6 19.36 -23.88 32.65
N GLU A 7 20.58 -23.64 33.15
CA GLU A 7 20.96 -24.00 34.52
C GLU A 7 20.27 -23.09 35.54
N VAL A 8 19.69 -23.70 36.57
CA VAL A 8 19.07 -22.99 37.70
C VAL A 8 19.53 -23.63 39.00
N LEU A 9 19.99 -22.77 39.92
CA LEU A 9 20.37 -23.19 41.26
C LEU A 9 19.10 -23.45 42.10
N LEU A 10 18.96 -24.68 42.60
CA LEU A 10 17.82 -25.12 43.42
C LEU A 10 17.66 -24.28 44.71
N LYS A 11 18.74 -23.67 45.22
CA LYS A 11 18.73 -22.79 46.39
C LYS A 11 18.44 -21.33 46.01
N ASN A 12 17.29 -21.08 45.39
CA ASN A 12 16.78 -19.71 45.30
C ASN A 12 16.41 -19.21 46.70
N ALA A 13 17.22 -18.29 47.25
CA ALA A 13 17.04 -17.67 48.58
C ALA A 13 15.66 -17.02 48.79
N LEU A 14 14.88 -16.83 47.72
CA LEU A 14 13.63 -16.07 47.68
C LEU A 14 12.34 -16.92 47.57
N LYS A 15 12.42 -18.26 47.46
CA LYS A 15 11.25 -19.19 47.38
C LYS A 15 10.10 -18.70 46.46
N LEU A 16 10.44 -18.32 45.22
CA LEU A 16 9.51 -17.72 44.24
C LEU A 16 8.59 -18.73 43.52
N TRP A 17 8.90 -20.02 43.59
CA TRP A 17 8.22 -21.10 42.88
C TRP A 17 7.66 -22.14 43.86
N ILE A 18 6.46 -22.61 43.58
CA ILE A 18 5.75 -23.68 44.31
C ILE A 18 5.85 -24.94 43.46
N THR A 19 6.21 -26.07 44.07
CA THR A 19 6.21 -27.36 43.38
C THR A 19 4.79 -27.90 43.34
N GLU A 20 4.28 -28.15 42.14
CA GLU A 20 2.95 -28.74 41.91
C GLU A 20 3.04 -30.27 41.81
N ARG A 21 4.05 -30.77 41.08
CA ARG A 21 4.32 -32.22 40.93
C ARG A 21 5.82 -32.46 40.87
N SER A 22 6.27 -33.62 41.33
CA SER A 22 7.67 -34.02 41.23
C SER A 22 7.78 -35.55 41.12
N ASN A 23 8.83 -36.01 40.44
CA ASN A 23 9.31 -37.39 40.48
C ASN A 23 10.85 -37.37 40.63
N ASP A 24 11.49 -38.53 40.51
CA ASP A 24 12.94 -38.68 40.74
C ASP A 24 13.81 -37.81 39.84
N PHE A 25 13.32 -37.44 38.65
CA PHE A 25 14.09 -36.70 37.65
C PHE A 25 13.48 -35.36 37.21
N PHE A 26 12.20 -35.13 37.47
CA PHE A 26 11.47 -33.97 36.96
C PHE A 26 10.66 -33.28 38.06
N VAL A 27 10.62 -31.95 38.01
CA VAL A 27 9.83 -31.12 38.95
C VAL A 27 9.00 -30.10 38.17
N LEU A 28 7.68 -30.23 38.25
CA LEU A 28 6.74 -29.24 37.75
C LEU A 28 6.51 -28.19 38.83
N GLN A 29 6.76 -26.93 38.48
CA GLN A 29 6.61 -25.79 39.37
C GLN A 29 5.61 -24.78 38.80
N ARG A 30 4.78 -24.22 39.68
CA ARG A 30 3.94 -23.05 39.44
C ARG A 30 4.51 -21.85 40.20
N ARG A 31 4.37 -20.66 39.62
CA ARG A 31 4.81 -19.42 40.25
C ARG A 31 3.91 -18.99 41.43
N ARG A 32 4.52 -18.50 42.51
CA ARG A 32 3.79 -18.04 43.71
C ARG A 32 3.00 -16.76 43.40
N GLY A 33 1.69 -16.76 43.65
CA GLY A 33 0.78 -15.62 43.38
C GLY A 33 -0.02 -15.71 42.07
N HIS A 34 0.22 -16.72 41.23
CA HIS A 34 -0.57 -16.96 40.03
C HIS A 34 -1.79 -17.85 40.34
N GLY A 35 -3.02 -17.30 40.31
CA GLY A 35 -4.28 -18.05 40.46
C GLY A 35 -4.88 -18.14 41.88
N GLU A 36 -4.40 -17.35 42.85
CA GLU A 36 -5.02 -17.29 44.20
C GLU A 36 -5.81 -15.98 44.42
N PRO A 37 -7.07 -16.03 44.87
CA PRO A 37 -7.91 -14.83 45.05
C PRO A 37 -7.59 -13.99 46.31
N THR A 38 -6.61 -14.34 47.15
CA THR A 38 -6.49 -13.81 48.53
C THR A 38 -5.14 -13.18 48.94
N GLY A 39 -4.22 -12.88 48.03
CA GLY A 39 -2.84 -12.45 48.39
C GLY A 39 -2.37 -11.09 47.83
N ARG A 40 -3.02 -9.96 48.14
CA ARG A 40 -2.71 -8.64 47.54
C ARG A 40 -1.35 -8.00 47.89
N ILE A 41 -0.61 -8.46 48.90
CA ILE A 41 0.59 -7.75 49.41
C ILE A 41 1.89 -8.51 49.12
N THR A 42 1.88 -9.84 49.11
CA THR A 42 3.06 -10.67 48.81
C THR A 42 3.38 -10.75 47.32
N GLY A 43 2.38 -10.63 46.43
CA GLY A 43 2.58 -10.63 44.97
C GLY A 43 3.29 -9.37 44.42
N LEU A 44 3.11 -8.22 45.07
CA LEU A 44 3.70 -6.93 44.66
C LEU A 44 5.21 -6.84 44.94
N LEU A 45 5.67 -7.40 46.06
CA LEU A 45 7.10 -7.44 46.44
C LEU A 45 7.90 -8.46 45.61
N VAL A 46 7.28 -9.58 45.24
CA VAL A 46 7.86 -10.56 44.32
C VAL A 46 8.01 -9.97 42.91
N GLY A 47 7.02 -9.23 42.44
CA GLY A 47 7.01 -8.59 41.11
C GLY A 47 8.12 -7.56 40.85
N ALA A 48 8.70 -6.96 41.89
CA ALA A 48 9.81 -6.00 41.79
C ALA A 48 11.20 -6.67 41.77
N LEU A 49 11.38 -7.74 42.55
CA LEU A 49 12.59 -8.59 42.54
C LEU A 49 12.73 -9.39 41.23
N ASP A 50 11.60 -9.73 40.61
CA ASP A 50 11.52 -10.39 39.29
C ASP A 50 12.19 -9.63 38.14
N THR A 51 12.32 -8.32 38.25
CA THR A 51 12.84 -7.47 37.15
C THR A 51 14.35 -7.58 36.95
N VAL A 52 15.07 -8.12 37.93
CA VAL A 52 16.53 -8.09 37.99
C VAL A 52 17.15 -9.48 37.79
N LEU A 53 16.39 -10.55 38.02
CA LEU A 53 16.97 -11.91 38.18
C LEU A 53 16.51 -12.96 37.16
N ASP A 54 15.35 -12.81 36.50
CA ASP A 54 14.88 -13.83 35.56
C ASP A 54 13.87 -13.25 34.54
N SER A 55 14.37 -12.87 33.36
CA SER A 55 13.57 -12.29 32.25
C SER A 55 12.54 -13.25 31.65
N ASN A 56 12.65 -14.56 31.89
CA ASN A 56 11.71 -15.57 31.41
C ASN A 56 10.53 -15.82 32.37
N ALA A 57 10.63 -15.38 33.63
CA ALA A 57 9.67 -15.70 34.67
C ALA A 57 8.27 -15.08 34.46
N ARG A 58 8.14 -13.99 33.70
CA ARG A 58 6.84 -13.30 33.42
C ARG A 58 6.00 -13.91 32.31
N VAL A 59 6.61 -14.73 31.45
CA VAL A 59 5.98 -15.16 30.19
C VAL A 59 5.22 -16.48 30.37
N THR A 60 5.67 -17.35 31.30
CA THR A 60 5.03 -18.65 31.56
C THR A 60 4.99 -18.94 33.07
N PRO A 61 3.80 -19.00 33.71
CA PRO A 61 3.67 -19.20 35.15
C PRO A 61 3.98 -20.64 35.59
N PHE A 62 4.15 -21.57 34.64
CA PHE A 62 4.49 -22.96 34.89
C PHE A 62 5.80 -23.34 34.20
N ARG A 63 6.62 -24.15 34.88
CA ARG A 63 7.88 -24.69 34.34
C ARG A 63 8.16 -26.11 34.79
N ILE A 64 8.87 -26.88 33.97
CA ILE A 64 9.38 -28.20 34.30
C ILE A 64 10.90 -28.12 34.40
N LEU A 65 11.42 -28.58 35.53
CA LEU A 65 12.85 -28.72 35.78
C LEU A 65 13.27 -30.17 35.60
N LEU A 66 14.42 -30.40 34.96
CA LEU A 66 15.22 -31.60 35.09
C LEU A 66 16.06 -31.49 36.37
N GLN A 67 15.86 -32.41 37.29
CA GLN A 67 16.64 -32.53 38.52
C GLN A 67 17.33 -33.89 38.54
N VAL A 68 18.62 -33.91 38.82
CA VAL A 68 19.37 -35.16 38.96
C VAL A 68 19.55 -35.45 40.45
N PRO A 69 19.18 -36.65 40.95
CA PRO A 69 19.29 -36.99 42.37
C PRO A 69 20.70 -36.78 42.93
N GLY A 70 20.87 -35.81 43.83
CA GLY A 70 22.15 -35.47 44.47
C GLY A 70 22.92 -34.30 43.83
N SER A 71 22.45 -33.74 42.71
CA SER A 71 22.98 -32.51 42.11
C SER A 71 22.36 -31.27 42.75
N GLN A 72 23.14 -30.19 42.91
CA GLN A 72 22.61 -28.87 43.31
C GLN A 72 22.16 -28.02 42.10
N ILE A 73 22.42 -28.50 40.89
CA ILE A 73 22.08 -27.86 39.63
C ILE A 73 20.88 -28.58 39.02
N SER A 74 19.87 -27.81 38.67
CA SER A 74 18.72 -28.25 37.87
C SER A 74 18.70 -27.50 36.55
N TRP A 75 17.97 -28.01 35.57
CA TRP A 75 17.81 -27.34 34.27
C TRP A 75 16.35 -27.13 33.94
N VAL A 76 15.97 -25.93 33.49
CA VAL A 76 14.61 -25.70 32.96
C VAL A 76 14.53 -26.31 31.57
N ILE A 77 13.57 -27.21 31.35
CA ILE A 77 13.45 -27.96 30.08
C ILE A 77 12.12 -27.77 29.36
N ALA A 78 11.10 -27.24 30.05
CA ALA A 78 9.83 -26.89 29.44
C ALA A 78 9.12 -25.82 30.27
N SER A 79 8.22 -25.08 29.64
CA SER A 79 7.32 -24.14 30.32
C SER A 79 5.95 -24.11 29.69
N GLY A 80 4.96 -23.49 30.35
CA GLY A 80 3.61 -23.35 29.81
C GLY A 80 2.92 -22.10 30.33
N ALA A 81 2.13 -21.46 29.46
CA ALA A 81 1.30 -20.30 29.81
C ALA A 81 0.08 -20.73 30.65
N ALA A 82 -0.44 -21.93 30.38
CA ALA A 82 -1.55 -22.56 31.09
C ALA A 82 -1.13 -23.91 31.70
N ILE A 83 -1.85 -24.37 32.72
CA ILE A 83 -1.56 -25.63 33.41
C ILE A 83 -1.80 -26.83 32.48
N GLU A 84 -2.75 -26.72 31.55
CA GLU A 84 -3.05 -27.76 30.56
C GLU A 84 -1.87 -27.95 29.59
N GLU A 85 -1.24 -26.85 29.17
CA GLU A 85 -0.11 -26.87 28.23
C GLU A 85 1.11 -27.54 28.87
N VAL A 86 1.46 -27.14 30.10
CA VAL A 86 2.63 -27.70 30.80
C VAL A 86 2.41 -29.16 31.18
N ASN A 87 1.18 -29.57 31.47
CA ASN A 87 0.86 -30.97 31.78
C ASN A 87 1.07 -31.88 30.57
N LYS A 88 0.79 -31.43 29.33
CA LYS A 88 1.11 -32.22 28.13
C LYS A 88 2.60 -32.55 28.04
N HIS A 89 3.47 -31.58 28.36
CA HIS A 89 4.92 -31.81 28.40
C HIS A 89 5.33 -32.74 29.54
N TRP A 90 4.73 -32.57 30.72
CA TRP A 90 4.94 -33.45 31.87
C TRP A 90 4.59 -34.91 31.54
N ASP A 91 3.40 -35.15 31.00
CA ASP A 91 2.91 -36.48 30.67
C ASP A 91 3.79 -37.13 29.59
N TRP A 92 4.26 -36.35 28.61
CA TRP A 92 5.20 -36.83 27.61
C TRP A 92 6.53 -37.28 28.24
N LEU A 93 7.11 -36.50 29.17
CA LEU A 93 8.36 -36.86 29.86
C LEU A 93 8.20 -38.15 30.68
N VAL A 94 7.09 -38.26 31.40
CA VAL A 94 6.79 -39.43 32.23
C VAL A 94 6.62 -40.68 31.38
N HIS A 95 5.84 -40.59 30.31
CA HIS A 95 5.55 -41.74 29.46
C HIS A 95 6.76 -42.20 28.65
N ASN A 96 7.49 -41.26 28.03
CA ASN A 96 8.51 -41.57 27.04
C ASN A 96 9.93 -41.65 27.61
N LEU A 97 10.25 -40.93 28.69
CA LEU A 97 11.62 -40.88 29.22
C LEU A 97 11.78 -41.56 30.57
N LEU A 98 10.83 -41.42 31.50
CA LEU A 98 11.03 -41.79 32.91
C LEU A 98 11.50 -43.25 33.12
N HIS A 99 10.92 -44.20 32.38
CA HIS A 99 11.28 -45.62 32.46
C HIS A 99 12.67 -45.93 31.91
N SER A 100 13.18 -45.10 30.98
CA SER A 100 14.52 -45.24 30.40
C SER A 100 15.58 -44.59 31.28
N LEU A 101 15.23 -43.57 32.08
CA LEU A 101 16.18 -42.85 32.95
C LEU A 101 16.66 -43.70 34.13
N SER A 102 15.85 -44.64 34.61
CA SER A 102 16.21 -45.55 35.72
C SER A 102 17.26 -46.61 35.34
N VAL A 103 17.54 -46.78 34.04
CA VAL A 103 18.52 -47.75 33.53
C VAL A 103 19.95 -47.20 33.55
N PHE A 104 20.11 -45.88 33.62
CA PHE A 104 21.42 -45.24 33.62
C PHE A 104 22.09 -45.33 35.01
N GLU A 105 23.29 -45.91 35.06
CA GLU A 105 24.10 -46.00 36.28
C GLU A 105 24.80 -44.66 36.62
N ASN A 106 25.18 -43.89 35.58
CA ASN A 106 25.83 -42.60 35.72
C ASN A 106 24.82 -41.45 35.60
N LYS A 107 24.85 -40.56 36.59
CA LYS A 107 23.92 -39.44 36.76
C LYS A 107 24.16 -38.29 35.78
N GLU A 108 25.39 -38.10 35.31
CA GLU A 108 25.72 -37.10 34.27
C GLU A 108 25.21 -37.55 32.89
N ASP A 109 25.16 -38.87 32.65
CA ASP A 109 24.64 -39.45 31.41
C ASP A 109 23.12 -39.29 31.33
N VAL A 110 22.41 -39.40 32.47
CA VAL A 110 20.97 -39.07 32.56
C VAL A 110 20.72 -37.63 32.11
N ALA A 111 21.49 -36.68 32.66
CA ALA A 111 21.33 -35.27 32.32
C ALA A 111 21.59 -35.04 30.83
N SER A 112 22.68 -35.60 30.31
CA SER A 112 23.07 -35.46 28.90
C SER A 112 22.04 -36.09 27.95
N PHE A 113 21.51 -37.26 28.30
CA PHE A 113 20.47 -37.94 27.53
C PHE A 113 19.17 -37.12 27.47
N VAL A 114 18.67 -36.64 28.61
CA VAL A 114 17.45 -35.82 28.65
C VAL A 114 17.67 -34.51 27.90
N LYS A 115 18.80 -33.82 28.10
CA LYS A 115 19.14 -32.60 27.36
C LYS A 115 19.17 -32.86 25.85
N GLY A 116 19.76 -33.98 25.42
CA GLY A 116 19.80 -34.40 24.02
C GLY A 116 18.41 -34.70 23.44
N LYS A 117 17.54 -35.37 24.21
CA LYS A 117 16.16 -35.66 23.80
C LYS A 117 15.30 -34.40 23.72
N VAL A 118 15.40 -33.50 24.69
CA VAL A 118 14.70 -32.20 24.67
C VAL A 118 15.17 -31.36 23.48
N LYS A 119 16.48 -31.30 23.20
CA LYS A 119 17.00 -30.66 21.98
C LYS A 119 16.47 -31.31 20.70
N GLY A 120 16.33 -32.64 20.69
CA GLY A 120 15.68 -33.37 19.59
C GLY A 120 14.21 -32.97 19.39
N LEU A 121 13.44 -32.85 20.47
CA LEU A 121 12.03 -32.39 20.42
C LEU A 121 11.91 -30.94 19.96
N ILE A 122 12.82 -30.07 20.40
CA ILE A 122 12.90 -28.69 19.91
C ILE A 122 13.17 -28.70 18.41
N ALA A 123 14.15 -29.48 17.94
CA ALA A 123 14.46 -29.60 16.51
C ALA A 123 13.29 -30.16 15.69
N GLU A 124 12.53 -31.12 16.23
CA GLU A 124 11.33 -31.68 15.61
C GLU A 124 10.17 -30.67 15.57
N GLU A 125 9.98 -29.89 16.63
CA GLU A 125 8.97 -28.82 16.69
C GLU A 125 9.32 -27.63 15.77
N VAL A 126 10.62 -27.38 15.58
CA VAL A 126 11.15 -26.34 14.68
C VAL A 126 11.05 -26.78 13.21
N ARG A 127 11.28 -28.06 12.89
CA ARG A 127 11.16 -28.60 11.52
C ARG A 127 9.76 -28.38 10.96
N GLY A 128 9.62 -27.36 10.11
CA GLY A 128 8.37 -26.99 9.42
C GLY A 128 7.74 -25.67 9.89
N ARG A 129 8.30 -24.99 10.91
CA ARG A 129 7.82 -23.69 11.39
C ARG A 129 8.75 -22.54 10.98
N GLN A 130 8.23 -21.32 10.98
CA GLN A 130 8.91 -20.10 10.55
C GLN A 130 10.30 -19.90 11.19
N ALA A 131 10.44 -20.27 12.47
CA ALA A 131 11.70 -20.16 13.20
C ALA A 131 12.86 -20.97 12.57
N ALA A 132 12.59 -22.06 11.84
CA ALA A 132 13.63 -22.89 11.23
C ALA A 132 14.43 -22.20 10.12
N GLN A 133 13.92 -21.09 9.59
CA GLN A 133 14.53 -20.35 8.49
C GLN A 133 15.44 -19.22 8.96
N GLU A 134 15.48 -18.95 10.26
CA GLU A 134 16.27 -17.88 10.87
C GLU A 134 17.66 -18.39 11.29
N ASP A 135 18.64 -17.48 11.36
CA ASP A 135 20.02 -17.82 11.75
C ASP A 135 20.11 -18.40 13.17
N ASP A 136 19.23 -17.92 14.06
CA ASP A 136 19.08 -18.41 15.43
C ASP A 136 17.61 -18.80 15.68
N PRO A 137 17.21 -20.02 15.25
CA PRO A 137 15.83 -20.51 15.37
C PRO A 137 15.31 -20.50 16.80
N GLU A 138 16.20 -20.71 17.77
CA GLU A 138 15.84 -20.86 19.17
C GLU A 138 15.43 -19.50 19.76
N LYS A 139 16.29 -18.48 19.61
CA LYS A 139 15.97 -17.14 20.11
C LYS A 139 14.78 -16.52 19.37
N PHE A 140 14.65 -16.78 18.08
CA PHE A 140 13.50 -16.29 17.32
C PHE A 140 12.19 -16.91 17.82
N ARG A 141 12.17 -18.22 18.12
CA ARG A 141 11.00 -18.88 18.69
C ARG A 141 10.60 -18.31 20.05
N GLU A 142 11.56 -18.00 20.91
CA GLU A 142 11.28 -17.32 22.19
C GLU A 142 10.71 -15.91 21.98
N ALA A 143 11.26 -15.16 21.03
CA ALA A 143 10.76 -13.84 20.68
C ALA A 143 9.33 -13.90 20.13
N LEU A 144 9.01 -14.89 19.29
CA LEU A 144 7.68 -15.13 18.74
C LEU A 144 6.64 -15.38 19.83
N LEU A 145 6.95 -16.24 20.80
CA LEU A 145 6.03 -16.50 21.93
C LEU A 145 5.83 -15.28 22.82
N LYS A 146 6.91 -14.51 23.07
CA LYS A 146 6.81 -13.23 23.79
C LYS A 146 5.92 -12.25 23.02
N PHE A 147 6.06 -12.17 21.70
CA PHE A 147 5.21 -11.34 20.85
C PHE A 147 3.73 -11.75 20.91
N GLU A 148 3.41 -13.03 20.73
CA GLU A 148 2.04 -13.55 20.78
C GLU A 148 1.39 -13.30 22.16
N LEU A 149 2.12 -13.62 23.24
CA LEU A 149 1.64 -13.40 24.61
C LEU A 149 1.42 -11.92 24.91
N HIS A 150 2.36 -11.06 24.51
CA HIS A 150 2.29 -9.66 24.87
C HIS A 150 1.25 -8.92 24.07
N PHE A 151 1.03 -9.19 22.78
CA PHE A 151 0.20 -8.33 21.94
C PHE A 151 -1.18 -8.89 21.59
N GLY A 152 -1.41 -10.20 21.71
CA GLY A 152 -2.73 -10.80 21.49
C GLY A 152 -3.29 -10.57 20.08
N LEU A 153 -2.42 -10.44 19.07
CA LEU A 153 -2.81 -10.27 17.67
C LEU A 153 -3.28 -11.61 17.08
N PRO A 154 -4.13 -11.62 16.04
CA PRO A 154 -4.57 -12.85 15.38
C PRO A 154 -3.41 -13.69 14.85
N SER A 155 -3.61 -15.01 14.74
CA SER A 155 -2.61 -15.97 14.25
C SER A 155 -2.14 -15.72 12.81
N SER A 156 -2.88 -14.94 12.04
CA SER A 156 -2.50 -14.49 10.70
C SER A 156 -1.40 -13.41 10.72
N GLU A 157 -1.23 -12.70 11.84
CA GLU A 157 -0.15 -11.73 12.03
C GLU A 157 1.16 -12.44 12.39
N LYS A 158 2.10 -12.50 11.44
CA LYS A 158 3.39 -13.16 11.67
C LYS A 158 4.48 -12.17 12.03
N LEU A 159 5.31 -12.54 13.01
CA LEU A 159 6.53 -11.81 13.34
C LEU A 159 7.54 -11.96 12.20
N VAL A 160 8.12 -10.85 11.72
CA VAL A 160 9.16 -10.85 10.70
C VAL A 160 10.55 -10.84 11.35
N THR A 161 10.76 -9.96 12.32
CA THR A 161 12.03 -9.88 13.06
C THR A 161 11.85 -9.10 14.38
N TYR A 162 12.88 -9.07 15.22
CA TYR A 162 12.88 -8.33 16.47
C TYR A 162 14.28 -7.76 16.79
N TYR A 163 14.30 -6.64 17.51
CA TYR A 163 15.51 -5.95 17.92
C TYR A 163 15.46 -5.58 19.41
N SER A 164 16.57 -5.80 20.12
CA SER A 164 16.78 -5.20 21.44
C SER A 164 17.07 -3.71 21.27
N CYS A 165 16.33 -2.86 21.97
CA CYS A 165 16.51 -1.41 21.90
C CYS A 165 15.92 -0.69 23.13
N CYS A 166 16.17 0.62 23.23
CA CYS A 166 15.56 1.49 24.22
C CYS A 166 14.56 2.44 23.56
N CYS A 167 13.30 2.43 24.00
CA CYS A 167 12.31 3.45 23.64
C CYS A 167 12.39 4.62 24.63
N TRP A 168 12.47 5.85 24.12
CA TRP A 168 12.54 7.04 24.95
C TRP A 168 11.13 7.59 25.26
N LYS A 169 10.91 7.98 26.52
CA LYS A 169 9.78 8.81 26.93
C LYS A 169 10.32 10.02 27.69
N GLY A 170 10.44 11.15 27.00
CA GLY A 170 11.24 12.28 27.49
C GLY A 170 12.70 11.85 27.65
N ARG A 171 13.33 12.15 28.79
CA ARG A 171 14.73 11.80 29.08
C ARG A 171 14.94 10.41 29.69
N VAL A 172 13.90 9.58 29.76
CA VAL A 172 13.99 8.27 30.42
C VAL A 172 13.99 7.15 29.38
N PRO A 173 15.10 6.40 29.21
CA PRO A 173 15.13 5.25 28.34
C PRO A 173 14.39 4.08 28.96
N ARG A 174 13.58 3.39 28.15
CA ARG A 174 12.87 2.17 28.51
C ARG A 174 13.46 1.04 27.69
N GLN A 175 14.34 0.26 28.30
CA GLN A 175 14.98 -0.88 27.64
C GLN A 175 13.96 -2.01 27.43
N GLY A 176 13.91 -2.54 26.22
CA GLY A 176 12.95 -3.55 25.83
C GLY A 176 13.25 -4.14 24.46
N PHE A 177 12.21 -4.70 23.86
CA PHE A 177 12.27 -5.32 22.54
C PHE A 177 11.27 -4.65 21.60
N LEU A 178 11.76 -4.36 20.41
CA LEU A 178 10.99 -3.93 19.27
C LEU A 178 10.72 -5.14 18.38
N TYR A 179 9.45 -5.46 18.18
CA TYR A 179 8.97 -6.54 17.34
C TYR A 179 8.39 -5.97 16.05
N LEU A 180 8.83 -6.47 14.91
CA LEU A 180 8.37 -6.06 13.60
C LEU A 180 7.60 -7.22 12.98
N SER A 181 6.30 -7.06 12.79
CA SER A 181 5.43 -8.03 12.12
C SER A 181 5.03 -7.52 10.73
N ILE A 182 4.27 -8.33 10.00
CA ILE A 182 3.89 -8.03 8.62
C ILE A 182 3.16 -6.69 8.51
N ASN A 183 2.22 -6.41 9.42
CA ASN A 183 1.36 -5.22 9.35
C ASN A 183 1.62 -4.22 10.50
N HIS A 184 2.42 -4.60 11.51
CA HIS A 184 2.61 -3.79 12.71
C HIS A 184 4.05 -3.69 13.20
N MET A 185 4.31 -2.58 13.89
CA MET A 185 5.45 -2.34 14.76
C MET A 185 4.97 -2.42 16.20
N ALA A 186 5.56 -3.29 17.02
CA ALA A 186 5.14 -3.47 18.41
C ALA A 186 6.33 -3.36 19.37
N PHE A 187 6.15 -2.72 20.51
CA PHE A 187 7.22 -2.55 21.49
C PHE A 187 6.76 -2.98 22.87
N TYR A 188 7.64 -3.71 23.57
CA TYR A 188 7.44 -4.13 24.94
C TYR A 188 8.68 -3.82 25.79
N SER A 189 8.47 -3.17 26.92
CA SER A 189 9.47 -2.97 27.96
C SER A 189 8.82 -3.10 29.32
N PHE A 190 9.53 -3.74 30.24
CA PHE A 190 9.18 -3.73 31.65
C PHE A 190 10.41 -3.47 32.50
N LEU A 191 10.45 -2.31 33.15
CA LEU A 191 11.60 -1.89 33.95
C LEU A 191 11.13 -1.15 35.22
N LEU A 192 11.64 -1.57 36.38
CA LEU A 192 11.34 -0.98 37.70
C LEU A 192 9.84 -0.88 38.00
N GLY A 193 9.09 -1.95 37.78
CA GLY A 193 7.64 -1.95 38.06
C GLY A 193 6.78 -1.27 36.99
N LYS A 194 7.37 -0.65 35.96
CA LYS A 194 6.65 0.09 34.92
C LYS A 194 6.66 -0.68 33.60
N GLU A 195 5.47 -0.99 33.12
CA GLU A 195 5.25 -1.59 31.80
C GLU A 195 5.05 -0.51 30.74
N VAL A 196 5.71 -0.68 29.60
CA VAL A 196 5.47 0.10 28.38
C VAL A 196 5.19 -0.90 27.27
N LYS A 197 3.95 -0.89 26.78
CA LYS A 197 3.47 -1.76 25.72
C LYS A 197 2.64 -0.94 24.72
N PHE A 198 2.91 -1.10 23.43
CA PHE A 198 2.09 -0.52 22.37
C PHE A 198 2.30 -1.24 21.03
N VAL A 199 1.32 -1.10 20.15
CA VAL A 199 1.33 -1.57 18.76
C VAL A 199 1.02 -0.37 17.87
N ILE A 200 1.72 -0.25 16.75
CA ILE A 200 1.56 0.80 15.74
C ILE A 200 1.38 0.07 14.39
N PRO A 201 0.23 0.19 13.73
CA PRO A 201 0.07 -0.28 12.36
C PRO A 201 1.02 0.47 11.44
N TRP A 202 1.63 -0.21 10.46
CA TRP A 202 2.50 0.46 9.48
C TRP A 202 1.78 1.57 8.71
N ALA A 203 0.46 1.44 8.52
CA ALA A 203 -0.40 2.45 7.89
C ALA A 203 -0.51 3.78 8.69
N GLU A 204 -0.15 3.79 9.97
CA GLU A 204 -0.13 5.03 10.79
C GLU A 204 1.21 5.77 10.73
N LEU A 205 2.26 5.15 10.15
CA LEU A 205 3.57 5.76 10.07
C LEU A 205 3.56 6.91 9.07
N THR A 206 3.86 8.12 9.54
CA THR A 206 3.90 9.32 8.70
C THR A 206 5.32 9.70 8.31
N ARG A 207 6.29 9.50 9.21
CA ARG A 207 7.69 9.84 8.97
C ARG A 207 8.61 8.92 9.76
N LEU A 208 9.72 8.57 9.13
CA LEU A 208 10.80 7.79 9.70
C LEU A 208 12.08 8.60 9.57
N GLU A 209 12.87 8.74 10.63
CA GLU A 209 14.11 9.52 10.60
C GLU A 209 15.22 8.87 11.42
N ARG A 210 16.46 9.14 11.04
CA ARG A 210 17.63 8.89 11.88
C ARG A 210 18.01 10.20 12.55
N VAL A 211 18.10 10.17 13.87
CA VAL A 211 18.32 11.37 14.69
C VAL A 211 19.37 11.10 15.75
N SER A 212 20.08 12.13 16.17
CA SER A 212 21.02 12.04 17.30
C SER A 212 20.33 12.54 18.56
N THR A 213 20.20 11.68 19.58
CA THR A 213 19.63 12.07 20.88
C THR A 213 20.74 12.48 21.85
N GLY A 214 20.81 13.78 22.18
CA GLY A 214 21.70 14.31 23.22
C GLY A 214 23.19 13.98 23.02
N LEU A 215 23.88 13.57 24.09
CA LEU A 215 25.34 13.33 24.17
C LEU A 215 25.84 12.10 23.38
N MET A 216 25.36 11.88 22.15
CA MET A 216 25.89 10.95 21.13
C MET A 216 25.28 9.53 21.05
N THR A 217 23.98 9.35 21.28
CA THR A 217 23.31 8.11 20.83
C THR A 217 22.47 8.34 19.60
N GLU A 218 22.78 7.64 18.51
CA GLU A 218 21.91 7.60 17.34
C GLU A 218 20.62 6.85 17.66
N ALA A 219 19.52 7.37 17.14
CA ALA A 219 18.18 6.85 17.35
C ALA A 219 17.37 6.84 16.05
N ILE A 220 16.44 5.91 15.98
CA ILE A 220 15.39 5.86 14.97
C ILE A 220 14.18 6.58 15.55
N ARG A 221 13.76 7.66 14.90
CA ARG A 221 12.55 8.39 15.23
C ARG A 221 11.42 7.94 14.32
N VAL A 222 10.30 7.59 14.94
CA VAL A 222 9.08 7.08 14.33
C VAL A 222 7.97 8.06 14.67
N ASN A 223 7.39 8.69 13.66
CA ASN A 223 6.28 9.61 13.81
C ASN A 223 5.00 8.96 13.30
N THR A 224 3.95 9.06 14.10
CA THR A 224 2.57 8.85 13.68
C THR A 224 1.82 10.17 13.82
N ARG A 225 0.59 10.23 13.29
CA ARG A 225 -0.28 11.42 13.36
C ARG A 225 -0.48 11.95 14.79
N LYS A 226 -0.40 11.07 15.80
CA LYS A 226 -0.68 11.40 17.21
C LYS A 226 0.55 11.38 18.11
N ARG A 227 1.60 10.64 17.73
CA ARG A 227 2.73 10.36 18.64
C ARG A 227 4.05 10.31 17.89
N GLN A 228 5.08 10.86 18.52
CA GLN A 228 6.47 10.68 18.13
C GLN A 228 7.15 9.75 19.15
N ARG A 229 7.96 8.82 18.65
CA ARG A 229 8.72 7.86 19.48
C ARG A 229 10.14 7.73 18.96
N GLU A 230 11.10 7.64 19.87
CA GLU A 230 12.51 7.50 19.55
C GLU A 230 13.05 6.19 20.12
N PHE A 231 13.78 5.44 19.31
CA PHE A 231 14.36 4.15 19.65
C PHE A 231 15.87 4.22 19.45
N SER A 232 16.67 3.76 20.41
CA SER A 232 18.14 3.82 20.34
C SER A 232 18.78 2.54 20.90
N MET A 233 20.10 2.49 20.94
CA MET A 233 20.88 1.36 21.48
C MET A 233 20.62 0.04 20.71
N PHE A 234 20.40 0.15 19.39
CA PHE A 234 20.38 -1.01 18.50
C PHE A 234 21.79 -1.59 18.36
N LEU A 235 21.88 -2.92 18.27
CA LEU A 235 23.14 -3.59 17.91
C LEU A 235 23.56 -3.25 16.47
N ASN A 236 22.59 -3.24 15.55
CA ASN A 236 22.77 -2.82 14.17
C ASN A 236 21.66 -1.84 13.77
N LEU A 237 21.92 -0.54 13.97
CA LEU A 237 20.95 0.52 13.68
C LEU A 237 20.59 0.59 12.19
N ASN A 238 21.58 0.43 11.30
CA ASN A 238 21.38 0.54 9.85
C ASN A 238 20.44 -0.55 9.32
N GLU A 239 20.60 -1.77 9.82
CA GLU A 239 19.73 -2.91 9.49
C GLU A 239 18.32 -2.69 10.02
N ALA A 240 18.18 -2.36 11.32
CA ALA A 240 16.88 -2.09 11.92
C ALA A 240 16.13 -0.96 11.19
N PHE A 241 16.83 0.14 10.88
CA PHE A 241 16.29 1.26 10.13
C PHE A 241 15.84 0.87 8.72
N GLY A 242 16.66 0.07 8.02
CA GLY A 242 16.34 -0.44 6.69
C GLY A 242 15.10 -1.34 6.68
N VAL A 243 14.99 -2.27 7.63
CA VAL A 243 13.85 -3.20 7.73
C VAL A 243 12.57 -2.47 8.10
N ILE A 244 12.62 -1.50 9.04
CA ILE A 244 11.47 -0.67 9.39
C ILE A 244 10.98 0.13 8.18
N GLY A 245 11.90 0.75 7.44
CA GLY A 245 11.58 1.50 6.22
C GLY A 245 10.91 0.63 5.16
N GLN A 246 11.46 -0.56 4.90
CA GLN A 246 10.90 -1.49 3.91
C GLN A 246 9.52 -2.02 4.30
N LEU A 247 9.32 -2.44 5.55
CA LEU A 247 8.01 -2.94 5.99
C LEU A 247 6.94 -1.85 5.90
N ALA A 248 7.30 -0.62 6.27
CA ALA A 248 6.40 0.52 6.12
C ALA A 248 6.09 0.83 4.65
N ASP A 249 7.11 0.93 3.79
CA ASP A 249 6.93 1.16 2.35
C ASP A 249 6.04 0.08 1.72
N ILE A 250 6.33 -1.19 1.99
CA ILE A 250 5.54 -2.34 1.51
C ILE A 250 4.09 -2.25 1.99
N ALA A 251 3.87 -2.00 3.28
CA ALA A 251 2.52 -1.91 3.83
C ALA A 251 1.75 -0.74 3.21
N LEU A 252 2.34 0.45 3.12
CA LEU A 252 1.68 1.63 2.56
C LEU A 252 1.39 1.46 1.07
N ARG A 253 2.30 0.87 0.29
CA ARG A 253 2.04 0.54 -1.12
C ARG A 253 0.94 -0.51 -1.27
N ARG A 254 0.83 -1.46 -0.35
CA ARG A 254 -0.25 -2.47 -0.37
C ARG A 254 -1.62 -1.93 0.03
N LEU A 255 -1.65 -0.89 0.87
CA LEU A 255 -2.87 -0.42 1.54
C LEU A 255 -3.39 0.92 1.02
N LEU A 256 -2.49 1.86 0.71
CA LEU A 256 -2.82 3.22 0.29
C LEU A 256 -2.72 3.43 -1.23
N ASP A 257 -2.03 2.52 -1.93
CA ASP A 257 -1.87 2.62 -3.37
C ASP A 257 -2.59 1.49 -4.10
N SER A 258 -3.70 1.84 -4.75
CA SER A 258 -4.58 0.91 -5.44
C SER A 258 -4.25 0.70 -6.92
N GLU A 259 -3.40 1.51 -7.56
CA GLU A 259 -3.29 1.53 -9.03
C GLU A 259 -1.87 1.66 -9.62
N GLY A 260 -0.85 2.14 -8.89
CA GLY A 260 0.38 2.65 -9.55
C GLY A 260 1.72 1.97 -9.25
N LEU A 261 1.98 1.62 -8.00
CA LEU A 261 3.31 1.25 -7.53
C LEU A 261 3.42 -0.27 -7.46
N GLU A 262 3.73 -0.92 -8.59
CA GLU A 262 3.88 -2.37 -8.65
C GLU A 262 4.85 -2.92 -7.60
N LEU A 263 4.32 -3.70 -6.67
CA LEU A 263 5.09 -4.45 -5.70
C LEU A 263 5.41 -5.84 -6.26
N ASP A 264 6.58 -6.40 -5.91
CA ASP A 264 6.91 -7.75 -6.30
C ASP A 264 5.83 -8.76 -5.86
N ARG A 265 5.52 -9.73 -6.71
CA ARG A 265 4.53 -10.81 -6.45
C ARG A 265 4.78 -11.52 -5.13
N VAL A 266 6.04 -11.70 -4.71
CA VAL A 266 6.37 -12.33 -3.41
C VAL A 266 5.90 -11.47 -2.25
N LEU A 267 6.07 -10.14 -2.34
CA LEU A 267 5.72 -9.18 -1.30
C LEU A 267 4.23 -8.81 -1.30
N GLN A 268 3.52 -9.07 -2.40
CA GLN A 268 2.06 -8.95 -2.44
C GLN A 268 1.36 -9.96 -1.51
N GLN A 269 2.01 -11.10 -1.23
CA GLN A 269 1.50 -12.10 -0.30
C GLN A 269 2.10 -11.88 1.10
N PRO A 270 1.36 -11.28 2.06
CA PRO A 270 1.87 -10.97 3.39
C PRO A 270 2.51 -12.17 4.11
N THR A 271 1.98 -13.38 3.92
CA THR A 271 2.44 -14.60 4.58
C THR A 271 3.84 -15.05 4.17
N ARG A 272 4.40 -14.50 3.08
CA ARG A 272 5.74 -14.80 2.57
C ARG A 272 6.78 -13.77 2.99
N ILE A 273 6.39 -12.67 3.63
CA ILE A 273 7.33 -11.62 4.04
C ILE A 273 8.18 -12.13 5.21
N THR A 274 9.47 -12.32 4.97
CA THR A 274 10.48 -12.69 5.98
C THR A 274 11.65 -11.71 5.91
N LYS A 275 12.46 -11.63 6.97
CA LYS A 275 13.64 -10.75 7.00
C LYS A 275 14.57 -11.00 5.82
N ARG A 276 14.86 -12.26 5.52
CA ARG A 276 15.70 -12.67 4.38
C ARG A 276 15.16 -12.18 3.03
N ILE A 277 13.85 -12.29 2.80
CA ILE A 277 13.24 -11.82 1.54
C ILE A 277 13.33 -10.30 1.42
N LEU A 278 13.22 -9.56 2.52
CA LEU A 278 13.43 -8.11 2.54
C LEU A 278 14.88 -7.74 2.19
N GLU A 279 15.86 -8.46 2.74
CA GLU A 279 17.27 -8.26 2.41
C GLU A 279 17.57 -8.55 0.93
N GLU A 280 17.07 -9.67 0.41
CA GLU A 280 17.17 -10.04 -1.00
C GLU A 280 16.51 -9.00 -1.92
N GLN A 281 15.33 -8.49 -1.53
CA GLN A 281 14.65 -7.45 -2.28
C GLN A 281 15.44 -6.13 -2.30
N ALA A 282 15.98 -5.69 -1.16
CA ALA A 282 16.74 -4.45 -1.10
C ALA A 282 18.00 -4.49 -1.97
N ILE A 283 18.69 -5.64 -1.99
CA ILE A 283 19.84 -5.85 -2.88
C ILE A 283 19.39 -5.85 -4.33
N ARG A 284 18.27 -6.52 -4.65
CA ARG A 284 17.72 -6.54 -6.00
C ARG A 284 17.36 -5.14 -6.48
N GLU A 285 16.62 -4.35 -5.73
CA GLU A 285 16.24 -2.97 -6.11
C GLU A 285 17.48 -2.10 -6.38
N TYR A 286 18.51 -2.21 -5.53
CA TYR A 286 19.79 -1.57 -5.77
C TYR A 286 20.45 -2.02 -7.09
N VAL A 287 20.49 -3.32 -7.38
CA VAL A 287 21.08 -3.85 -8.63
C VAL A 287 20.29 -3.39 -9.85
N LEU A 288 18.96 -3.48 -9.80
CA LEU A 288 18.09 -3.02 -10.89
C LEU A 288 18.30 -1.53 -11.16
N ALA A 289 18.41 -0.70 -10.12
CA ALA A 289 18.66 0.73 -10.27
C ALA A 289 20.07 1.03 -10.80
N LEU A 290 21.11 0.36 -10.28
CA LEU A 290 22.51 0.59 -10.65
C LEU A 290 22.77 0.30 -12.13
N PHE A 291 22.26 -0.84 -12.61
CA PHE A 291 22.45 -1.28 -14.00
C PHE A 291 21.30 -0.87 -14.92
N ARG A 292 20.26 -0.23 -14.37
CA ARG A 292 19.01 0.15 -15.07
C ARG A 292 18.38 -1.06 -15.74
N LEU A 293 18.16 -2.15 -15.01
CA LEU A 293 17.58 -3.39 -15.53
C LEU A 293 16.04 -3.38 -15.44
N PRO A 294 15.33 -4.16 -16.29
CA PRO A 294 13.89 -4.28 -16.20
C PRO A 294 13.40 -4.70 -14.81
N ARG A 295 12.31 -4.08 -14.33
CA ARG A 295 11.71 -4.37 -13.01
C ARG A 295 11.40 -5.86 -12.79
N GLY A 296 11.08 -6.58 -13.87
CA GLY A 296 10.77 -8.01 -13.84
C GLY A 296 11.95 -8.94 -13.59
N GLU A 297 13.19 -8.45 -13.71
CA GLU A 297 14.40 -9.27 -13.53
C GLU A 297 14.55 -9.72 -12.07
N LYS A 298 14.79 -11.02 -11.87
CA LYS A 298 15.11 -11.60 -10.57
C LYS A 298 16.61 -11.70 -10.39
N LEU A 299 17.08 -11.35 -9.20
CA LEU A 299 18.46 -11.54 -8.80
C LEU A 299 18.67 -13.00 -8.38
N HIS A 300 19.69 -13.66 -8.94
CA HIS A 300 20.01 -15.05 -8.63
C HIS A 300 21.25 -15.17 -7.73
N GLU A 301 22.37 -14.57 -8.16
CA GLU A 301 23.66 -14.77 -7.48
C GLU A 301 24.39 -13.44 -7.34
N VAL A 302 25.04 -13.25 -6.18
CA VAL A 302 25.91 -12.12 -5.86
C VAL A 302 27.26 -12.66 -5.40
N ALA A 303 28.31 -12.41 -6.17
CA ALA A 303 29.63 -12.97 -5.91
C ALA A 303 30.72 -11.91 -6.00
N SER A 304 31.68 -11.92 -5.08
CA SER A 304 32.90 -11.13 -5.25
C SER A 304 33.73 -11.73 -6.39
N CYS A 305 34.25 -10.88 -7.27
CA CYS A 305 35.12 -11.33 -8.36
C CYS A 305 36.03 -10.19 -8.83
N SER A 306 36.98 -10.52 -9.70
CA SER A 306 37.75 -9.52 -10.43
C SER A 306 37.64 -9.72 -11.94
N VAL A 307 37.32 -8.65 -12.67
CA VAL A 307 37.15 -8.67 -14.14
C VAL A 307 38.39 -8.13 -14.83
N TRP A 308 38.86 -8.82 -15.87
CA TRP A 308 39.93 -8.33 -16.72
C TRP A 308 39.47 -7.11 -17.52
N THR A 309 40.20 -6.00 -17.38
CA THR A 309 39.93 -4.76 -18.12
C THR A 309 41.00 -4.55 -19.20
N PRO A 310 40.64 -4.65 -20.51
CA PRO A 310 41.64 -4.56 -21.59
C PRO A 310 42.38 -3.22 -21.63
N HIS A 311 41.70 -2.12 -21.29
CA HIS A 311 42.23 -0.76 -21.31
C HIS A 311 43.30 -0.53 -20.22
N ALA A 312 43.08 -1.05 -19.00
CA ALA A 312 44.04 -0.92 -17.89
C ALA A 312 45.02 -2.09 -17.81
N ARG A 313 44.80 -3.15 -18.60
CA ARG A 313 45.58 -4.40 -18.62
C ARG A 313 45.75 -5.00 -17.22
N CYS A 314 44.68 -4.96 -16.42
CA CYS A 314 44.65 -5.51 -15.08
C CYS A 314 43.27 -6.05 -14.71
N HIS A 315 43.23 -6.90 -13.69
CA HIS A 315 41.98 -7.32 -13.06
C HIS A 315 41.50 -6.23 -12.09
N LYS A 316 40.25 -5.79 -12.28
CA LYS A 316 39.58 -4.86 -11.37
C LYS A 316 38.68 -5.64 -10.44
N ALA A 317 38.91 -5.51 -9.13
CA ALA A 317 38.08 -6.14 -8.11
C ALA A 317 36.70 -5.46 -8.00
N GLY A 318 35.68 -6.28 -7.79
CA GLY A 318 34.30 -5.83 -7.71
C GLY A 318 33.33 -6.94 -7.34
N THR A 319 32.08 -6.74 -7.70
CA THR A 319 30.98 -7.67 -7.45
C THR A 319 30.29 -8.03 -8.75
N LEU A 320 30.11 -9.33 -8.95
CA LEU A 320 29.29 -9.94 -9.99
C LEU A 320 27.85 -10.08 -9.47
N TYR A 321 26.90 -9.66 -10.29
CA TYR A 321 25.48 -9.86 -10.10
C TYR A 321 24.93 -10.62 -11.31
N THR A 322 24.14 -11.66 -11.07
CA THR A 322 23.48 -12.39 -12.16
C THR A 322 21.96 -12.31 -12.01
N THR A 323 21.29 -12.02 -13.13
CA THR A 323 19.83 -11.96 -13.19
C THR A 323 19.28 -12.98 -14.20
N ASP A 324 17.96 -12.98 -14.43
CA ASP A 324 17.32 -13.87 -15.41
C ASP A 324 17.92 -13.75 -16.80
N SER A 325 18.21 -12.51 -17.22
CA SER A 325 18.64 -12.19 -18.58
C SER A 325 20.01 -11.51 -18.66
N TYR A 326 20.68 -11.20 -17.54
CA TYR A 326 21.91 -10.41 -17.53
C TYR A 326 23.02 -10.97 -16.62
N LEU A 327 24.26 -10.69 -17.02
CA LEU A 327 25.44 -10.78 -16.19
C LEU A 327 26.01 -9.37 -16.00
N CYS A 328 26.11 -8.91 -14.76
CA CYS A 328 26.44 -7.53 -14.41
C CYS A 328 27.64 -7.48 -13.49
N PHE A 329 28.55 -6.53 -13.70
CA PHE A 329 29.71 -6.31 -12.83
C PHE A 329 29.85 -4.84 -12.47
N SER A 330 30.10 -4.58 -11.18
CA SER A 330 30.45 -3.26 -10.66
C SER A 330 31.73 -3.34 -9.84
N SER A 331 32.68 -2.43 -10.08
CA SER A 331 33.88 -2.28 -9.27
C SER A 331 33.58 -1.95 -7.80
N ARG A 332 34.54 -2.21 -6.90
CA ARG A 332 34.41 -1.90 -5.46
C ARG A 332 34.05 -0.43 -5.18
N GLU A 333 34.67 0.48 -5.91
CA GLU A 333 34.29 1.88 -5.94
C GLU A 333 33.23 2.07 -7.04
N GLU A 334 32.04 2.51 -6.65
CA GLU A 334 30.90 2.70 -7.55
C GLU A 334 31.22 3.77 -8.60
N GLY A 335 31.01 3.45 -9.89
CA GLY A 335 31.25 4.38 -11.00
C GLY A 335 32.60 4.22 -11.72
N ASN A 336 33.59 3.55 -11.11
CA ASN A 336 34.91 3.39 -11.75
C ASN A 336 34.88 2.44 -12.96
N CYS A 337 34.19 1.30 -12.83
CA CYS A 337 34.03 0.34 -13.93
C CYS A 337 32.71 -0.43 -13.77
N ILE A 338 31.81 -0.27 -14.73
CA ILE A 338 30.54 -0.99 -14.83
C ILE A 338 30.52 -1.76 -16.14
N LEU A 339 30.11 -3.03 -16.08
CA LEU A 339 29.96 -3.90 -17.24
C LEU A 339 28.61 -4.61 -17.18
N LEU A 340 27.87 -4.57 -18.28
CA LEU A 340 26.56 -5.21 -18.43
C LEU A 340 26.58 -6.12 -19.65
N ILE A 341 26.35 -7.42 -19.47
CA ILE A 341 26.34 -8.41 -20.55
C ILE A 341 24.95 -9.05 -20.61
N PRO A 342 24.14 -8.74 -21.62
CA PRO A 342 22.90 -9.47 -21.88
C PRO A 342 23.22 -10.94 -22.19
N LEU A 343 22.55 -11.88 -21.52
CA LEU A 343 22.73 -13.31 -21.78
C LEU A 343 22.28 -13.71 -23.20
N SER A 344 21.42 -12.91 -23.82
CA SER A 344 21.09 -13.04 -25.24
C SER A 344 22.34 -12.91 -26.13
N GLU A 345 23.32 -12.09 -25.76
CA GLU A 345 24.57 -11.91 -26.52
C GLU A 345 25.63 -12.97 -26.23
N VAL A 346 25.45 -13.78 -25.19
CA VAL A 346 26.43 -14.79 -24.76
C VAL A 346 26.36 -16.04 -25.66
N LEU A 347 27.53 -16.50 -26.10
CA LEU A 347 27.71 -17.72 -26.89
C LEU A 347 28.07 -18.91 -26.01
N SER A 348 29.06 -18.75 -25.14
CA SER A 348 29.52 -19.78 -24.22
C SER A 348 30.02 -19.20 -22.90
N ILE A 349 29.89 -19.98 -21.83
CA ILE A 349 30.42 -19.69 -20.50
C ILE A 349 31.26 -20.89 -20.08
N GLU A 350 32.57 -20.70 -20.04
CA GLU A 350 33.55 -21.77 -19.87
C GLU A 350 34.39 -21.54 -18.62
N LYS A 351 34.68 -22.62 -17.89
CA LYS A 351 35.66 -22.60 -16.80
C LYS A 351 37.04 -22.90 -17.35
N ALA A 352 38.06 -22.20 -16.87
CA ALA A 352 39.45 -22.46 -17.21
C ALA A 352 40.24 -23.02 -16.01
N GLU A 353 41.42 -23.59 -16.27
CA GLU A 353 42.28 -24.14 -15.22
C GLU A 353 42.71 -23.06 -14.21
N SER A 354 42.56 -23.38 -12.93
CA SER A 354 42.92 -22.45 -11.86
C SER A 354 44.44 -22.46 -11.66
N THR A 355 45.05 -21.28 -11.67
CA THR A 355 46.47 -21.08 -11.39
C THR A 355 46.65 -20.07 -10.25
N SER A 356 47.86 -19.92 -9.71
CA SER A 356 48.13 -18.91 -8.67
C SER A 356 47.93 -17.47 -9.15
N LEU A 357 48.07 -17.22 -10.46
CA LEU A 357 47.87 -15.91 -11.10
C LEU A 357 46.43 -15.69 -11.58
N LEU A 358 45.71 -16.79 -11.89
CA LEU A 358 44.31 -16.77 -12.33
C LEU A 358 43.53 -17.74 -11.43
N PRO A 359 43.14 -17.32 -10.22
CA PRO A 359 42.36 -18.17 -9.32
C PRO A 359 40.92 -18.30 -9.85
N ASN A 360 40.44 -19.54 -9.97
CA ASN A 360 39.07 -19.88 -10.37
C ASN A 360 38.51 -19.08 -11.58
N PRO A 361 39.15 -19.14 -12.76
CA PRO A 361 38.79 -18.31 -13.90
C PRO A 361 37.52 -18.79 -14.62
N VAL A 362 36.69 -17.83 -15.04
CA VAL A 362 35.53 -18.01 -15.93
C VAL A 362 35.67 -17.12 -17.14
N ILE A 363 35.43 -17.67 -18.33
CA ILE A 363 35.48 -16.97 -19.61
C ILE A 363 34.07 -16.91 -20.19
N VAL A 364 33.60 -15.70 -20.45
CA VAL A 364 32.29 -15.43 -21.07
C VAL A 364 32.52 -14.93 -22.49
N SER A 365 32.17 -15.74 -23.49
CA SER A 365 32.30 -15.40 -24.91
C SER A 365 31.00 -14.82 -25.45
N VAL A 366 31.05 -13.71 -26.19
CA VAL A 366 29.87 -13.03 -26.75
C VAL A 366 29.86 -13.03 -28.29
N ARG A 367 28.69 -12.79 -28.90
CA ARG A 367 28.46 -12.80 -30.36
C ARG A 367 29.40 -11.88 -31.14
N THR A 368 29.88 -10.80 -30.53
CA THR A 368 30.84 -9.85 -31.12
C THR A 368 32.29 -10.39 -31.20
N LYS A 369 32.49 -11.69 -30.96
CA LYS A 369 33.80 -12.37 -30.92
C LYS A 369 34.75 -11.82 -29.83
N LYS A 370 34.20 -11.16 -28.81
CA LYS A 370 34.91 -10.76 -27.60
C LYS A 370 34.72 -11.80 -26.50
N ALA A 371 35.66 -11.85 -25.57
CA ALA A 371 35.60 -12.69 -24.39
C ALA A 371 35.93 -11.87 -23.13
N PHE A 372 35.20 -12.12 -22.06
CA PHE A 372 35.39 -11.49 -20.75
C PHE A 372 35.93 -12.52 -19.77
N GLN A 373 36.97 -12.16 -19.03
CA GLN A 373 37.59 -13.05 -18.05
C GLN A 373 37.29 -12.55 -16.64
N LEU A 374 36.69 -13.42 -15.83
CA LEU A 374 36.44 -13.23 -14.41
C LEU A 374 37.31 -14.18 -13.59
N ILE A 375 37.84 -13.73 -12.46
CA ILE A 375 38.63 -14.54 -11.52
C ILE A 375 38.13 -14.35 -10.08
N GLU A 376 38.66 -15.14 -9.14
CA GLU A 376 38.37 -15.08 -7.69
C GLU A 376 36.93 -15.46 -7.30
N LEU A 377 36.26 -16.26 -8.13
CA LEU A 377 34.92 -16.77 -7.85
C LEU A 377 35.00 -17.98 -6.89
N GLN A 378 34.37 -17.88 -5.71
CA GLN A 378 34.42 -18.95 -4.69
C GLN A 378 33.68 -20.21 -5.16
N ASP A 379 32.41 -20.09 -5.56
CA ASP A 379 31.57 -21.22 -6.02
C ASP A 379 31.48 -21.30 -7.55
N ARG A 380 32.64 -21.20 -8.21
CA ARG A 380 32.77 -21.10 -9.67
C ARG A 380 31.97 -22.14 -10.44
N ASP A 381 32.06 -23.40 -10.02
CA ASP A 381 31.51 -24.52 -10.79
C ASP A 381 29.97 -24.52 -10.77
N GLU A 382 29.36 -24.23 -9.62
CA GLU A 382 27.91 -24.07 -9.47
C GLU A 382 27.39 -22.85 -10.26
N LEU A 383 28.08 -21.71 -10.15
CA LEU A 383 27.76 -20.50 -10.91
C LEU A 383 27.76 -20.76 -12.43
N VAL A 384 28.79 -21.45 -12.94
CA VAL A 384 28.90 -21.78 -14.38
C VAL A 384 27.79 -22.74 -14.82
N GLU A 385 27.42 -23.72 -14.00
CA GLU A 385 26.33 -24.64 -14.30
C GLU A 385 24.97 -23.92 -14.35
N ASN A 386 24.69 -23.07 -13.34
CA ASN A 386 23.48 -22.25 -13.26
C ASN A 386 23.37 -21.30 -14.45
N LEU A 387 24.44 -20.58 -14.79
CA LEU A 387 24.48 -19.67 -15.93
C LEU A 387 24.26 -20.40 -17.26
N ASN A 388 24.90 -21.56 -17.47
CA ASN A 388 24.70 -22.37 -18.68
C ASN A 388 23.28 -22.95 -18.78
N SER A 389 22.64 -23.27 -17.64
CA SER A 389 21.23 -23.66 -17.60
C SER A 389 20.31 -22.52 -18.06
N ARG A 390 20.50 -21.31 -17.52
CA ARG A 390 19.75 -20.10 -17.91
C ARG A 390 19.97 -19.76 -19.39
N LEU A 391 21.22 -19.80 -19.86
CA LEU A 391 21.57 -19.54 -21.27
C LEU A 391 20.83 -20.49 -22.22
N ARG A 392 20.80 -21.80 -21.92
CA ARG A 392 20.06 -22.80 -22.69
C ARG A 392 18.55 -22.52 -22.72
N SER A 393 17.97 -22.13 -21.58
CA SER A 393 16.56 -21.75 -21.49
C SER A 393 16.22 -20.55 -22.39
N LEU A 394 17.06 -19.51 -22.38
CA LEU A 394 16.88 -18.32 -23.21
C LEU A 394 17.02 -18.63 -24.70
N GLN A 395 18.04 -19.40 -25.09
CA GLN A 395 18.24 -19.83 -26.47
C GLN A 395 17.06 -20.66 -26.98
N TRP A 396 16.51 -21.54 -26.15
CA TRP A 396 15.31 -22.32 -26.49
C TRP A 396 14.08 -21.43 -26.72
N LYS A 397 13.82 -20.47 -25.82
CA LYS A 397 12.73 -19.49 -25.98
C LYS A 397 12.87 -18.73 -27.30
N GLN A 398 14.07 -18.20 -27.61
CA GLN A 398 14.32 -17.48 -28.86
C GLN A 398 14.08 -18.35 -30.10
N SER A 399 14.48 -19.62 -30.07
CA SER A 399 14.23 -20.57 -31.18
C SER A 399 12.74 -20.81 -31.42
N MET A 400 11.93 -20.92 -30.36
CA MET A 400 10.48 -21.15 -30.48
C MET A 400 9.76 -19.95 -31.12
N PHE A 401 10.14 -18.72 -30.76
CA PHE A 401 9.56 -17.52 -31.35
C PHE A 401 9.98 -17.30 -32.80
N ARG A 402 11.23 -17.64 -33.17
CA ARG A 402 11.70 -17.59 -34.57
C ARG A 402 11.04 -18.65 -35.45
N SER A 403 10.89 -19.89 -34.95
CA SER A 403 10.28 -20.99 -35.71
C SER A 403 8.80 -20.78 -36.05
N ARG A 404 8.08 -19.92 -35.30
CA ARG A 404 6.68 -19.57 -35.60
C ARG A 404 6.54 -18.60 -36.79
N LYS A 405 7.60 -17.86 -37.15
CA LYS A 405 7.66 -16.98 -38.33
C LYS A 405 8.22 -17.71 -39.57
N ASP A 406 9.12 -18.67 -39.40
CA ASP A 406 9.75 -19.40 -40.52
C ASP A 406 8.93 -20.60 -41.05
N GLY A 407 7.77 -20.91 -40.47
CA GLY A 407 6.84 -21.94 -40.98
C GLY A 407 6.28 -21.69 -42.39
N LYS A 408 6.58 -20.53 -43.00
CA LYS A 408 6.24 -20.19 -44.40
C LYS A 408 7.45 -20.18 -45.36
N ARG A 409 8.62 -20.70 -44.98
CA ARG A 409 9.69 -21.01 -45.96
C ARG A 409 10.07 -22.48 -45.87
N SER A 410 9.54 -23.23 -46.85
CA SER A 410 9.81 -24.64 -47.10
C SER A 410 11.30 -24.98 -47.04
N MET A 411 11.68 -25.83 -46.09
CA MET A 411 12.88 -26.65 -46.14
C MET A 411 12.58 -27.85 -47.05
N SER A 412 13.13 -27.85 -48.26
CA SER A 412 13.23 -29.07 -49.05
C SER A 412 14.22 -30.02 -48.37
N SER A 413 13.74 -31.15 -47.87
CA SER A 413 14.54 -32.38 -47.74
C SER A 413 13.84 -33.51 -48.52
N PRO A 414 14.58 -34.53 -48.97
CA PRO A 414 14.23 -35.24 -50.20
C PRO A 414 13.30 -36.43 -49.98
N THR A 415 12.66 -36.81 -51.10
CA THR A 415 11.99 -38.09 -51.43
C THR A 415 10.50 -38.30 -51.08
N PRO A 416 9.76 -39.04 -51.93
CA PRO A 416 8.44 -38.63 -52.39
C PRO A 416 7.36 -39.67 -52.06
N TYR A 417 6.22 -39.27 -51.48
CA TYR A 417 4.97 -40.02 -51.66
C TYR A 417 3.76 -39.11 -51.40
N TYR A 418 2.78 -39.24 -52.29
CA TYR A 418 1.51 -38.51 -52.38
C TYR A 418 0.80 -38.29 -51.03
N THR A 419 0.36 -37.05 -50.75
CA THR A 419 -1.00 -36.80 -50.24
C THR A 419 -1.42 -35.35 -50.47
N PHE A 420 -2.61 -35.18 -51.04
CA PHE A 420 -3.30 -33.90 -51.29
C PHE A 420 -3.70 -33.23 -49.97
N TYR A 421 -3.43 -31.93 -49.83
CA TYR A 421 -4.03 -31.07 -48.80
C TYR A 421 -4.91 -30.01 -49.47
N TYR A 422 -6.08 -29.79 -48.87
CA TYR A 422 -7.03 -28.77 -49.27
C TYR A 422 -6.46 -27.37 -49.08
N ASP A 423 -6.54 -26.61 -50.15
CA ASP A 423 -6.35 -25.17 -50.21
C ASP A 423 -7.39 -24.48 -49.33
N THR A 424 -6.92 -23.79 -48.28
CA THR A 424 -7.71 -22.76 -47.60
C THR A 424 -6.94 -21.46 -47.79
N GLY A 425 -7.40 -20.68 -48.76
CA GLY A 425 -6.84 -19.38 -49.10
C GLY A 425 -6.89 -18.43 -47.90
N PHE A 426 -5.72 -17.93 -47.52
CA PHE A 426 -5.60 -16.65 -46.83
C PHE A 426 -5.66 -15.55 -47.88
N SER A 427 -6.48 -14.53 -47.63
CA SER A 427 -6.73 -13.41 -48.56
C SER A 427 -5.53 -12.47 -48.66
N ASP A 428 -5.27 -12.00 -49.89
CA ASP A 428 -4.25 -10.99 -50.25
C ASP A 428 -4.40 -9.64 -49.51
N GLU A 429 -5.47 -9.41 -48.74
CA GLU A 429 -5.74 -8.15 -48.03
C GLU A 429 -4.84 -7.91 -46.79
N GLU A 430 -4.50 -8.95 -46.01
CA GLU A 430 -3.65 -8.81 -44.81
C GLU A 430 -2.19 -8.44 -45.18
N GLU A 431 -1.69 -8.94 -46.31
CA GLU A 431 -0.33 -8.67 -46.79
C GLU A 431 -0.18 -7.24 -47.34
N ILE A 432 -1.27 -6.69 -47.90
CA ILE A 432 -1.34 -5.29 -48.36
C ILE A 432 -1.41 -4.32 -47.18
N GLU A 433 -2.20 -4.62 -46.12
CA GLU A 433 -2.24 -3.80 -44.91
C GLU A 433 -0.88 -3.76 -44.18
N GLU A 434 -0.18 -4.88 -44.04
CA GLU A 434 1.14 -4.92 -43.40
C GLU A 434 2.19 -4.10 -44.20
N GLN A 435 2.11 -4.13 -45.54
CA GLN A 435 3.01 -3.38 -46.41
C GLN A 435 2.70 -1.86 -46.42
N VAL A 436 1.43 -1.46 -46.34
CA VAL A 436 1.01 -0.05 -46.20
C VAL A 436 1.41 0.52 -44.82
N LEU A 437 1.35 -0.30 -43.76
CA LEU A 437 1.79 0.11 -42.42
C LEU A 437 3.31 0.29 -42.31
N ARG A 438 4.11 -0.58 -42.94
CA ARG A 438 5.58 -0.38 -43.01
C ARG A 438 5.95 0.91 -43.73
N ASN A 439 5.13 1.37 -44.67
CA ASN A 439 5.31 2.65 -45.35
C ASN A 439 4.81 3.86 -44.52
N THR A 440 4.08 3.63 -43.41
CA THR A 440 3.51 4.69 -42.55
C THR A 440 4.41 5.04 -41.36
N VAL A 441 5.20 4.07 -40.87
CA VAL A 441 6.17 4.26 -39.77
C VAL A 441 7.42 4.95 -40.31
N ASN A 442 7.86 6.02 -39.63
CA ASN A 442 9.05 6.72 -40.07
C ASN A 442 10.31 5.87 -39.82
N SER A 443 11.03 5.56 -40.91
CA SER A 443 12.20 4.67 -40.89
C SER A 443 13.52 5.42 -40.59
N GLU A 444 13.50 6.75 -40.59
CA GLU A 444 14.65 7.61 -40.26
C GLU A 444 14.32 8.54 -39.07
N ALA A 445 15.35 8.96 -38.34
CA ALA A 445 15.20 9.96 -37.28
C ALA A 445 14.77 11.32 -37.87
N LEU A 446 13.91 12.07 -37.16
CA LEU A 446 13.32 13.29 -37.71
C LEU A 446 14.40 14.35 -38.05
N MET A 447 15.46 14.46 -37.25
CA MET A 447 16.55 15.41 -37.54
C MET A 447 17.22 15.13 -38.89
N THR A 448 17.47 13.87 -39.23
CA THR A 448 18.06 13.47 -40.52
C THR A 448 17.15 13.84 -41.70
N ALA A 449 15.83 13.66 -41.53
CA ALA A 449 14.85 13.98 -42.55
C ALA A 449 14.68 15.50 -42.76
N PHE A 450 14.80 16.32 -41.71
CA PHE A 450 14.53 17.77 -41.77
C PHE A 450 15.78 18.66 -41.89
N HIS A 451 16.99 18.16 -41.61
CA HIS A 451 18.25 18.91 -41.78
C HIS A 451 18.74 19.04 -43.23
N GLN A 452 18.20 18.27 -44.18
CA GLN A 452 18.63 18.34 -45.59
C GLN A 452 18.32 19.70 -46.27
N ASN A 453 17.56 20.59 -45.63
CA ASN A 453 17.06 21.85 -46.23
C ASN A 453 17.59 23.16 -45.59
N GLN A 454 18.57 23.15 -44.68
CA GLN A 454 19.14 24.40 -44.12
C GLN A 454 20.56 24.71 -44.63
N PRO A 455 20.77 25.78 -45.42
CA PRO A 455 22.10 26.24 -45.82
C PRO A 455 22.64 27.26 -44.81
N GLY A 456 23.65 26.93 -43.99
CA GLY A 456 24.30 27.96 -43.17
C GLY A 456 25.33 27.62 -42.09
N THR A 457 25.52 26.38 -41.64
CA THR A 457 26.36 26.07 -40.45
C THR A 457 27.64 25.30 -40.78
N ASN A 458 28.69 26.01 -41.23
CA ASN A 458 30.01 25.40 -41.45
C ASN A 458 30.85 25.24 -40.17
N GLY A 459 30.58 26.03 -39.11
CA GLY A 459 31.31 25.96 -37.84
C GLY A 459 30.96 24.75 -36.96
N SER A 460 29.67 24.38 -36.84
CA SER A 460 29.24 23.26 -35.99
C SER A 460 29.73 21.90 -36.53
N LYS A 461 29.87 21.77 -37.85
CA LYS A 461 30.34 20.55 -38.52
C LYS A 461 31.76 20.14 -38.09
N SER A 462 32.66 21.10 -37.82
CA SER A 462 34.03 20.78 -37.39
C SER A 462 34.08 20.26 -35.95
N MET A 463 33.22 20.75 -35.05
CA MET A 463 33.19 20.30 -33.65
C MET A 463 32.55 18.92 -33.52
N GLU A 464 31.45 18.66 -34.25
CA GLU A 464 30.78 17.36 -34.27
C GLU A 464 31.72 16.25 -34.79
N GLN A 465 32.50 16.52 -35.84
CA GLN A 465 33.53 15.57 -36.33
C GLN A 465 34.61 15.25 -35.29
N VAL A 466 35.00 16.22 -34.46
CA VAL A 466 35.96 16.01 -33.37
C VAL A 466 35.36 15.11 -32.29
N LYS A 467 34.08 15.32 -31.94
CA LYS A 467 33.38 14.46 -30.98
C LYS A 467 33.25 13.04 -31.53
N GLU A 468 32.82 12.86 -32.78
CA GLU A 468 32.71 11.55 -33.44
C GLU A 468 34.04 10.78 -33.38
N ARG A 469 35.15 11.44 -33.72
CA ARG A 469 36.47 10.81 -33.66
C ARG A 469 36.84 10.35 -32.25
N ARG A 470 36.55 11.14 -31.22
CA ARG A 470 36.80 10.75 -29.82
C ARG A 470 35.97 9.53 -29.40
N TRP A 471 34.74 9.41 -29.90
CA TRP A 471 33.89 8.24 -29.66
C TRP A 471 34.41 7.00 -30.39
N GLU A 472 34.90 7.12 -31.63
CA GLU A 472 35.53 6.00 -32.35
C GLU A 472 36.82 5.50 -31.66
N ASP A 473 37.65 6.43 -31.18
CA ASP A 473 38.82 6.08 -30.36
C ASP A 473 38.39 5.34 -29.08
N HIS A 474 37.30 5.77 -28.44
CA HIS A 474 36.73 5.10 -27.27
C HIS A 474 36.22 3.70 -27.59
N PHE A 475 35.47 3.52 -28.69
CA PHE A 475 34.94 2.21 -29.08
C PHE A 475 36.05 1.19 -29.36
N THR A 476 37.16 1.65 -29.92
CA THR A 476 38.33 0.82 -30.18
C THR A 476 38.95 0.28 -28.89
N GLU A 477 38.98 1.09 -27.83
CA GLU A 477 39.64 0.75 -26.56
C GLU A 477 38.71 0.04 -25.55
N PHE A 478 37.46 0.47 -25.44
CA PHE A 478 36.50 0.01 -24.40
C PHE A 478 35.37 -0.86 -24.95
N GLY A 479 35.27 -0.98 -26.28
CA GLY A 479 34.20 -1.69 -26.98
C GLY A 479 33.01 -0.81 -27.37
N ARG A 480 32.05 -1.40 -28.09
CA ARG A 480 30.82 -0.76 -28.58
C ARG A 480 29.66 -1.72 -28.36
N GLY A 481 28.47 -1.19 -28.11
CA GLY A 481 27.30 -1.97 -27.71
C GLY A 481 27.13 -2.07 -26.20
N VAL A 482 26.17 -2.88 -25.75
CA VAL A 482 25.69 -2.91 -24.36
C VAL A 482 26.78 -3.36 -23.39
N HIS A 483 27.63 -4.29 -23.84
CA HIS A 483 28.78 -4.84 -23.11
C HIS A 483 30.06 -3.98 -23.16
N MET A 484 29.96 -2.71 -23.55
CA MET A 484 31.06 -1.75 -23.44
C MET A 484 31.43 -1.48 -21.98
N PHE A 485 32.72 -1.37 -21.68
CA PHE A 485 33.18 -0.98 -20.35
C PHE A 485 32.83 0.48 -20.05
N ARG A 486 31.95 0.70 -19.06
CA ARG A 486 31.56 2.04 -18.63
C ARG A 486 32.52 2.50 -17.52
N THR A 487 33.26 3.59 -17.78
CA THR A 487 34.34 4.13 -16.93
C THR A 487 34.26 5.66 -16.85
N GLU A 488 35.10 6.30 -16.05
CA GLU A 488 35.20 7.76 -16.03
C GLU A 488 35.49 8.39 -17.41
N LYS A 489 36.19 7.68 -18.31
CA LYS A 489 36.54 8.20 -19.63
C LYS A 489 35.29 8.44 -20.50
N ILE A 490 34.35 7.49 -20.51
CA ILE A 490 33.07 7.68 -21.20
C ILE A 490 32.19 8.71 -20.51
N GLN A 491 32.22 8.79 -19.17
CA GLN A 491 31.53 9.86 -18.43
C GLN A 491 31.95 11.25 -18.92
N ARG A 492 33.25 11.48 -19.12
CA ARG A 492 33.75 12.76 -19.66
C ARG A 492 33.31 13.00 -21.10
N LEU A 493 33.25 11.96 -21.94
CA LEU A 493 32.74 12.09 -23.31
C LEU A 493 31.25 12.43 -23.34
N VAL A 494 30.47 11.81 -22.46
CA VAL A 494 29.03 12.11 -22.30
C VAL A 494 28.82 13.54 -21.78
N ALA A 495 29.64 14.01 -20.83
CA ALA A 495 29.58 15.39 -20.32
C ALA A 495 29.89 16.46 -21.38
N MET A 496 30.74 16.13 -22.35
CA MET A 496 31.03 16.99 -23.52
C MET A 496 29.89 16.98 -24.57
N GLY A 497 28.85 16.16 -24.37
CA GLY A 497 27.75 15.92 -25.29
C GLY A 497 28.05 14.84 -26.33
N ILE A 498 27.09 13.96 -26.55
CA ILE A 498 27.16 12.91 -27.57
C ILE A 498 26.98 13.55 -28.96
N PRO A 499 27.75 13.15 -30.00
CA PRO A 499 27.51 13.59 -31.37
C PRO A 499 26.08 13.35 -31.84
N GLU A 500 25.51 14.27 -32.61
CA GLU A 500 24.14 14.16 -33.11
C GLU A 500 23.87 12.83 -33.83
N SER A 501 24.85 12.36 -34.62
CA SER A 501 24.79 11.12 -35.40
C SER A 501 24.79 9.85 -34.54
N LEU A 502 25.31 9.91 -33.31
CA LEU A 502 25.46 8.76 -32.42
C LEU A 502 24.40 8.69 -31.32
N ARG A 503 23.61 9.75 -31.09
CA ARG A 503 22.66 9.82 -29.97
C ARG A 503 21.63 8.68 -29.99
N GLY A 504 20.94 8.46 -31.11
CA GLY A 504 19.94 7.39 -31.21
C GLY A 504 20.52 6.03 -30.84
N GLU A 505 21.67 5.67 -31.39
CA GLU A 505 22.35 4.39 -31.10
C GLU A 505 22.82 4.31 -29.64
N LEU A 506 23.46 5.35 -29.12
CA LEU A 506 24.02 5.33 -27.78
C LEU A 506 22.94 5.39 -26.71
N TRP A 507 21.84 6.12 -26.90
CA TRP A 507 20.69 6.09 -26.00
C TRP A 507 20.08 4.68 -25.95
N MET A 508 19.90 4.02 -27.11
CA MET A 508 19.44 2.63 -27.17
C MET A 508 20.39 1.68 -26.44
N THR A 509 21.70 1.88 -26.60
CA THR A 509 22.74 1.04 -26.00
C THR A 509 22.89 1.24 -24.49
N LEU A 510 22.85 2.49 -24.03
CA LEU A 510 23.06 2.86 -22.62
C LEU A 510 21.85 2.50 -21.75
N SER A 511 20.64 2.63 -22.32
CA SER A 511 19.40 2.13 -21.74
C SER A 511 19.23 0.63 -21.94
N ASP A 512 19.91 -0.02 -22.88
CA ASP A 512 19.63 -1.41 -23.31
C ASP A 512 18.22 -1.62 -23.92
N ALA A 513 17.59 -0.55 -24.41
CA ALA A 513 16.34 -0.65 -25.17
C ALA A 513 16.51 -1.44 -26.49
N SER A 514 17.74 -1.55 -27.01
CA SER A 514 18.06 -2.37 -28.19
C SER A 514 17.74 -3.86 -27.98
N SER A 515 18.05 -4.40 -26.80
CA SER A 515 17.78 -5.81 -26.48
C SER A 515 16.28 -6.10 -26.38
N GLU A 516 15.50 -5.13 -25.88
CA GLU A 516 14.04 -5.22 -25.78
C GLU A 516 13.39 -5.18 -27.18
N LEU A 517 13.84 -4.28 -28.05
CA LEU A 517 13.41 -4.21 -29.44
C LEU A 517 13.70 -5.52 -30.18
N GLU A 518 14.92 -6.06 -30.07
CA GLU A 518 15.32 -7.31 -30.73
C GLU A 518 14.48 -8.52 -30.28
N SER A 519 14.05 -8.54 -29.02
CA SER A 519 13.21 -9.61 -28.48
C SER A 519 11.73 -9.49 -28.87
N HIS A 520 11.28 -8.34 -29.38
CA HIS A 520 9.88 -8.03 -29.67
C HIS A 520 9.65 -7.54 -31.11
N GLN A 521 10.28 -8.18 -32.11
CA GLN A 521 10.16 -7.76 -33.51
C GLN A 521 8.71 -7.70 -34.03
N GLY A 522 8.29 -6.50 -34.48
CA GLY A 522 6.95 -6.23 -35.02
C GLY A 522 5.90 -5.89 -33.95
N TYR A 523 6.30 -5.81 -32.67
CA TYR A 523 5.41 -5.49 -31.57
C TYR A 523 4.87 -4.06 -31.65
N TYR A 524 5.72 -3.07 -31.95
CA TYR A 524 5.31 -1.68 -32.08
C TYR A 524 4.30 -1.50 -33.22
N THR A 525 4.57 -2.06 -34.40
CA THR A 525 3.64 -2.01 -35.54
C THR A 525 2.27 -2.58 -35.19
N GLY A 526 2.24 -3.74 -34.51
CA GLY A 526 0.98 -4.34 -34.04
C GLY A 526 0.25 -3.50 -32.99
N LEU A 527 0.97 -2.81 -32.09
CA LEU A 527 0.38 -1.89 -31.12
C LEU A 527 -0.22 -0.65 -31.79
N VAL A 528 0.48 -0.06 -32.75
CA VAL A 528 -0.01 1.08 -33.51
C VAL A 528 -1.34 0.71 -34.19
N GLN A 529 -1.40 -0.44 -34.86
CA GLN A 529 -2.62 -0.91 -35.51
C GLN A 529 -3.79 -1.08 -34.52
N LYS A 530 -3.52 -1.68 -33.36
CA LYS A 530 -4.55 -1.89 -32.33
C LYS A 530 -5.02 -0.60 -31.67
N SER A 531 -4.13 0.38 -31.52
CA SER A 531 -4.43 1.61 -30.80
C SER A 531 -5.06 2.69 -31.69
N MET A 532 -4.87 2.62 -33.01
CA MET A 532 -5.53 3.54 -33.94
C MET A 532 -7.07 3.42 -33.87
N GLY A 533 -7.75 4.57 -33.82
CA GLY A 533 -9.22 4.65 -33.82
C GLY A 533 -9.92 4.42 -32.47
N HIS A 534 -9.18 4.06 -31.41
CA HIS A 534 -9.75 3.91 -30.07
C HIS A 534 -9.76 5.26 -29.34
N SER A 535 -10.92 5.66 -28.81
CA SER A 535 -11.02 6.85 -27.96
C SER A 535 -10.89 6.47 -26.49
N SER A 536 -10.02 7.17 -25.78
CA SER A 536 -9.76 7.07 -24.35
C SER A 536 -9.39 8.45 -23.79
N LEU A 537 -9.45 8.61 -22.46
CA LEU A 537 -8.97 9.83 -21.80
C LEU A 537 -7.52 10.15 -22.21
N ALA A 538 -6.66 9.13 -22.27
CA ALA A 538 -5.26 9.30 -22.66
C ALA A 538 -5.11 9.83 -24.09
N THR A 539 -5.90 9.34 -25.05
CA THR A 539 -5.83 9.84 -26.44
C THR A 539 -6.33 11.27 -26.57
N GLU A 540 -7.35 11.67 -25.80
CA GLU A 540 -7.83 13.06 -25.79
C GLU A 540 -6.78 14.02 -25.20
N GLU A 541 -6.11 13.61 -24.13
CA GLU A 541 -5.02 14.37 -23.51
C GLU A 541 -3.79 14.47 -24.44
N ILE A 542 -3.47 13.39 -25.17
CA ILE A 542 -2.41 13.38 -26.18
C ILE A 542 -2.72 14.41 -27.26
N GLU A 543 -3.90 14.39 -27.88
CA GLU A 543 -4.25 15.33 -28.98
C GLU A 543 -4.11 16.80 -28.57
N ARG A 544 -4.49 17.14 -27.34
CA ARG A 544 -4.33 18.50 -26.78
C ARG A 544 -2.85 18.90 -26.67
N ASP A 545 -1.97 17.93 -26.46
CA ASP A 545 -0.56 18.15 -26.14
C ASP A 545 0.36 18.12 -27.36
N LEU A 546 -0.05 17.48 -28.46
CA LEU A 546 0.79 17.32 -29.65
C LEU A 546 1.35 18.65 -30.19
N HIS A 547 0.50 19.67 -30.34
CA HIS A 547 0.89 20.94 -30.96
C HIS A 547 1.68 21.88 -30.04
N ARG A 548 1.72 21.59 -28.72
CA ARG A 548 2.56 22.32 -27.74
C ARG A 548 3.89 21.62 -27.45
N SER A 549 4.21 20.53 -28.17
CA SER A 549 5.43 19.75 -27.97
C SER A 549 6.56 20.28 -28.86
N LEU A 550 7.57 20.93 -28.25
CA LEU A 550 8.67 21.60 -28.97
C LEU A 550 8.15 22.48 -30.14
N PRO A 551 7.28 23.48 -29.86
CA PRO A 551 6.58 24.21 -30.92
C PRO A 551 7.55 24.92 -31.86
N ASP A 552 8.73 25.37 -31.40
CA ASP A 552 9.67 26.08 -32.26
C ASP A 552 10.51 25.15 -33.17
N HIS A 553 10.44 23.83 -32.99
CA HIS A 553 11.26 22.88 -33.74
C HIS A 553 10.61 22.50 -35.09
N PRO A 554 11.32 22.60 -36.24
CA PRO A 554 10.75 22.36 -37.57
C PRO A 554 10.07 21.00 -37.75
N ALA A 555 10.60 19.96 -37.08
CA ALA A 555 10.03 18.61 -37.15
C ALA A 555 8.58 18.52 -36.63
N PHE A 556 8.20 19.35 -35.65
CA PHE A 556 6.87 19.33 -35.03
C PHE A 556 5.95 20.44 -35.55
N GLN A 557 6.45 21.30 -36.45
CA GLN A 557 5.62 22.14 -37.32
C GLN A 557 5.18 21.40 -38.59
N ASN A 558 5.61 20.15 -38.76
CA ASN A 558 5.27 19.30 -39.90
C ASN A 558 4.25 18.21 -39.48
N PRO A 559 3.18 17.96 -40.26
CA PRO A 559 2.22 16.89 -40.00
C PRO A 559 2.85 15.50 -39.80
N THR A 560 3.96 15.20 -40.48
CA THR A 560 4.69 13.93 -40.35
C THR A 560 5.26 13.74 -38.95
N GLY A 561 5.91 14.75 -38.38
CA GLY A 561 6.46 14.66 -37.01
C GLY A 561 5.36 14.60 -35.96
N ILE A 562 4.29 15.38 -36.11
CA ILE A 562 3.10 15.30 -35.25
C ILE A 562 2.42 13.92 -35.33
N ALA A 563 2.34 13.33 -36.52
CA ALA A 563 1.78 11.99 -36.70
C ALA A 563 2.66 10.90 -36.04
N ALA A 564 3.98 11.00 -36.14
CA ALA A 564 4.89 10.09 -35.46
C ALA A 564 4.78 10.21 -33.93
N LEU A 565 4.74 11.43 -33.40
CA LEU A 565 4.55 11.69 -31.97
C LEU A 565 3.22 11.11 -31.45
N ARG A 566 2.13 11.32 -32.19
CA ARG A 566 0.82 10.72 -31.89
C ARG A 566 0.90 9.20 -31.80
N ARG A 567 1.51 8.54 -32.80
CA ARG A 567 1.61 7.07 -32.81
C ARG A 567 2.42 6.53 -31.65
N VAL A 568 3.58 7.14 -31.34
CA VAL A 568 4.43 6.69 -30.23
C VAL A 568 3.71 6.82 -28.89
N LEU A 569 3.10 7.98 -28.60
CA LEU A 569 2.41 8.22 -27.34
C LEU A 569 1.17 7.34 -27.18
N THR A 570 0.36 7.22 -28.23
CA THR A 570 -0.86 6.39 -28.21
C THR A 570 -0.52 4.90 -28.11
N ALA A 571 0.51 4.43 -28.82
CA ALA A 571 0.98 3.05 -28.70
C ALA A 571 1.51 2.74 -27.29
N TYR A 572 2.20 3.70 -26.65
CA TYR A 572 2.66 3.53 -25.27
C TYR A 572 1.49 3.49 -24.28
N ALA A 573 0.54 4.44 -24.37
CA ALA A 573 -0.62 4.48 -23.50
C ALA A 573 -1.46 3.19 -23.59
N HIS A 574 -1.55 2.61 -24.79
CA HIS A 574 -2.21 1.31 -25.00
C HIS A 574 -1.39 0.14 -24.48
N ARG A 575 -0.06 0.19 -24.58
CA ARG A 575 0.84 -0.86 -24.05
C ARG A 575 0.70 -1.02 -22.55
N ASN A 576 0.66 0.10 -21.83
CA ASN A 576 0.63 0.11 -20.37
C ASN A 576 -0.49 1.03 -19.85
N PRO A 577 -1.75 0.55 -19.81
CA PRO A 577 -2.89 1.35 -19.38
C PRO A 577 -2.80 1.84 -17.92
N LYS A 578 -2.00 1.17 -17.08
CA LYS A 578 -1.77 1.59 -15.68
C LYS A 578 -1.04 2.92 -15.59
N ILE A 579 -0.08 3.15 -16.49
CA ILE A 579 0.61 4.43 -16.65
C ILE A 579 -0.23 5.35 -17.55
N GLY A 580 -0.69 4.82 -18.69
CA GLY A 580 -1.45 5.56 -19.69
C GLY A 580 -0.61 6.67 -20.32
N TYR A 581 -1.16 7.89 -20.32
CA TYR A 581 -0.46 9.09 -20.73
C TYR A 581 -0.34 10.05 -19.54
N CYS A 582 0.86 10.58 -19.34
CA CYS A 582 1.14 11.61 -18.35
C CYS A 582 1.67 12.85 -19.07
N GLN A 583 1.12 14.00 -18.71
CA GLN A 583 1.62 15.29 -19.18
C GLN A 583 3.12 15.42 -18.84
N SER A 584 3.94 15.76 -19.84
CA SER A 584 5.43 15.73 -19.88
C SER A 584 6.00 14.61 -20.76
N MET A 585 5.27 13.51 -20.96
CA MET A 585 5.71 12.42 -21.85
C MET A 585 5.84 12.88 -23.30
N ASN A 586 4.98 13.81 -23.74
CA ASN A 586 5.03 14.41 -25.06
C ASN A 586 6.36 15.15 -25.33
N ILE A 587 6.90 15.84 -24.32
CA ILE A 587 8.20 16.52 -24.43
C ILE A 587 9.33 15.49 -24.58
N LEU A 588 9.34 14.45 -23.74
CA LEU A 588 10.33 13.38 -23.83
C LEU A 588 10.27 12.67 -25.20
N ALA A 589 9.09 12.18 -25.59
CA ALA A 589 8.88 11.47 -26.84
C ALA A 589 9.26 12.32 -28.06
N SER A 590 8.98 13.63 -28.03
CA SER A 590 9.36 14.54 -29.10
C SER A 590 10.89 14.61 -29.28
N VAL A 591 11.67 14.72 -28.20
CA VAL A 591 13.14 14.71 -28.26
C VAL A 591 13.69 13.36 -28.70
N LEU A 592 13.10 12.25 -28.24
CA LEU A 592 13.52 10.91 -28.66
C LEU A 592 13.34 10.70 -30.17
N LEU A 593 12.22 11.17 -30.73
CA LEU A 593 11.92 11.10 -32.17
C LEU A 593 12.85 11.96 -33.04
N LEU A 594 13.52 12.96 -32.47
CA LEU A 594 14.52 13.76 -33.19
C LEU A 594 15.76 12.93 -33.53
N TYR A 595 16.20 12.04 -32.63
CA TYR A 595 17.49 11.35 -32.73
C TYR A 595 17.37 9.84 -32.98
N ALA A 596 16.23 9.22 -32.72
CA ALA A 596 15.99 7.80 -32.93
C ALA A 596 14.89 7.57 -33.99
N LYS A 597 14.88 6.38 -34.60
CA LYS A 597 13.76 5.98 -35.46
C LYS A 597 12.47 5.87 -34.65
N GLU A 598 11.31 5.88 -35.30
CA GLU A 598 10.03 5.91 -34.59
C GLU A 598 9.84 4.73 -33.61
N GLU A 599 10.14 3.50 -34.03
CA GLU A 599 10.07 2.33 -33.14
C GLU A 599 11.15 2.36 -32.04
N GLU A 600 12.35 2.84 -32.35
CA GLU A 600 13.43 2.99 -31.36
C GLU A 600 13.04 4.03 -30.29
N ALA A 601 12.43 5.15 -30.69
CA ALA A 601 11.91 6.18 -29.79
C ALA A 601 10.80 5.63 -28.87
N PHE A 602 9.94 4.75 -29.39
CA PHE A 602 8.97 4.03 -28.57
C PHE A 602 9.66 3.17 -27.49
N TRP A 603 10.68 2.38 -27.84
CA TRP A 603 11.39 1.56 -26.87
C TRP A 603 12.23 2.36 -25.87
N LEU A 604 12.78 3.51 -26.29
CA LEU A 604 13.40 4.47 -25.37
C LEU A 604 12.37 5.03 -24.39
N LEU A 605 11.17 5.40 -24.86
CA LEU A 605 10.10 5.86 -23.98
C LEU A 605 9.67 4.77 -22.99
N VAL A 606 9.57 3.52 -23.43
CA VAL A 606 9.33 2.36 -22.56
C VAL A 606 10.42 2.24 -21.49
N ALA A 607 11.70 2.29 -21.88
CA ALA A 607 12.82 2.23 -20.94
C ALA A 607 12.82 3.40 -19.94
N VAL A 608 12.51 4.61 -20.40
CA VAL A 608 12.41 5.80 -19.53
C VAL A 608 11.28 5.62 -18.52
N CYS A 609 10.06 5.36 -18.98
CA CYS A 609 8.87 5.38 -18.13
C CYS A 609 8.72 4.15 -17.21
N GLU A 610 9.16 2.97 -17.65
CA GLU A 610 8.95 1.71 -16.89
C GLU A 610 10.16 1.29 -16.05
N ARG A 611 11.36 1.80 -16.38
CA ARG A 611 12.62 1.29 -15.82
C ARG A 611 13.52 2.37 -15.22
N MET A 612 13.79 3.46 -15.95
CA MET A 612 14.71 4.49 -15.48
C MET A 612 14.05 5.52 -14.56
N LEU A 613 12.76 5.82 -14.77
CA LEU A 613 11.94 6.73 -13.98
C LEU A 613 10.71 6.00 -13.41
N PRO A 614 10.93 5.02 -12.54
CA PRO A 614 9.87 4.25 -11.90
C PRO A 614 8.81 5.16 -11.26
N ASP A 615 7.54 4.94 -11.62
CA ASP A 615 6.37 5.58 -11.00
C ASP A 615 6.27 7.12 -11.19
N TYR A 616 7.10 7.70 -12.06
CA TYR A 616 7.07 9.14 -12.38
C TYR A 616 5.83 9.54 -13.15
N PHE A 617 5.40 8.70 -14.11
CA PHE A 617 4.36 9.03 -15.07
C PHE A 617 3.02 8.36 -14.76
N ASN A 618 2.83 7.85 -13.54
CA ASN A 618 1.49 7.45 -13.12
C ASN A 618 0.62 8.71 -12.89
N ARG A 619 -0.72 8.54 -12.82
CA ARG A 619 -1.67 9.67 -12.68
C ARG A 619 -1.41 10.57 -11.47
N ARG A 620 -0.73 10.06 -10.44
CA ARG A 620 -0.42 10.78 -9.19
C ARG A 620 1.03 11.29 -9.13
N VAL A 621 1.83 11.02 -10.18
CA VAL A 621 3.26 11.32 -10.30
C VAL A 621 4.06 10.98 -9.03
N ILE A 622 3.72 9.86 -8.37
CA ILE A 622 4.24 9.52 -7.04
C ILE A 622 5.77 9.45 -7.03
N GLY A 623 6.38 8.79 -8.02
CA GLY A 623 7.83 8.66 -8.08
C GLY A 623 8.53 10.02 -8.19
N ALA A 624 7.97 10.95 -8.96
CA ALA A 624 8.55 12.29 -9.14
C ALA A 624 8.42 13.13 -7.86
N GLN A 625 7.31 13.02 -7.13
CA GLN A 625 7.14 13.67 -5.83
C GLN A 625 8.05 13.08 -4.73
N VAL A 626 8.29 11.76 -4.79
CA VAL A 626 9.29 11.12 -3.92
C VAL A 626 10.67 11.71 -4.19
N ASP A 627 11.08 11.81 -5.46
CA ASP A 627 12.39 12.34 -5.81
C ASP A 627 12.52 13.85 -5.56
N GLN A 628 11.42 14.60 -5.65
CA GLN A 628 11.34 15.98 -5.16
C GLN A 628 11.66 16.05 -3.65
N SER A 629 11.08 15.15 -2.85
CA SER A 629 11.33 15.10 -1.40
C SER A 629 12.75 14.63 -1.07
N VAL A 630 13.29 13.70 -1.87
CA VAL A 630 14.70 13.28 -1.82
C VAL A 630 15.61 14.47 -2.12
N PHE A 631 15.28 15.26 -3.15
CA PHE A 631 16.06 16.43 -3.55
C PHE A 631 16.08 17.48 -2.44
N GLU A 632 14.94 17.75 -1.82
CA GLU A 632 14.83 18.65 -0.68
C GLU A 632 15.70 18.23 0.52
N GLU A 633 15.83 16.93 0.78
CA GLU A 633 16.75 16.44 1.80
C GLU A 633 18.21 16.56 1.37
N LEU A 634 18.52 16.28 0.10
CA LEU A 634 19.86 16.47 -0.45
C LEU A 634 20.29 17.94 -0.42
N ILE A 635 19.38 18.90 -0.60
CA ILE A 635 19.67 20.33 -0.42
C ILE A 635 20.12 20.59 1.02
N ARG A 636 19.39 20.06 2.03
CA ARG A 636 19.78 20.22 3.44
C ARG A 636 21.12 19.57 3.77
N GLU A 637 21.39 18.41 3.20
CA GLU A 637 22.63 17.66 3.45
C GLU A 637 23.84 18.24 2.74
N ARG A 638 23.67 18.74 1.50
CA ARG A 638 24.76 19.11 0.60
C ARG A 638 24.95 20.61 0.44
N LEU A 639 23.91 21.40 0.67
CA LEU A 639 23.90 22.87 0.61
C LEU A 639 23.41 23.47 1.95
N PRO A 640 24.06 23.16 3.09
CA PRO A 640 23.56 23.54 4.41
C PRO A 640 23.46 25.06 4.60
N GLU A 641 24.38 25.84 4.02
CA GLU A 641 24.37 27.31 4.09
C GLU A 641 23.10 27.90 3.43
N LEU A 642 22.68 27.34 2.30
CA LEU A 642 21.44 27.73 1.63
C LEU A 642 20.21 27.32 2.46
N ALA A 643 20.21 26.09 3.02
CA ALA A 643 19.11 25.58 3.83
C ALA A 643 18.94 26.33 5.17
N GLU A 644 20.01 26.90 5.73
CA GLU A 644 19.95 27.76 6.92
C GLU A 644 19.31 29.12 6.61
N GLN A 645 19.56 29.66 5.42
CA GLN A 645 19.09 30.98 4.99
C GLN A 645 17.68 30.94 4.38
N VAL A 646 17.32 29.80 3.77
CA VAL A 646 15.99 29.51 3.20
C VAL A 646 15.37 28.35 3.99
N PRO A 647 14.74 28.62 5.15
CA PRO A 647 14.24 27.55 6.03
C PRO A 647 13.08 26.76 5.42
N ASP A 648 12.28 27.38 4.56
CA ASP A 648 11.24 26.70 3.77
C ASP A 648 11.76 26.39 2.36
N LEU A 649 12.26 25.17 2.19
CA LEU A 649 12.76 24.68 0.91
C LEU A 649 11.64 24.21 -0.04
N THR A 650 10.37 24.25 0.39
CA THR A 650 9.24 23.70 -0.37
C THR A 650 9.10 24.36 -1.74
N ALA A 651 9.35 25.68 -1.83
CA ALA A 651 9.30 26.41 -3.09
C ALA A 651 10.39 25.94 -4.07
N LEU A 652 11.64 25.87 -3.63
CA LEU A 652 12.78 25.39 -4.44
C LEU A 652 12.58 23.94 -4.88
N SER A 653 12.08 23.11 -3.96
CA SER A 653 11.68 21.72 -4.20
C SER A 653 10.55 21.63 -5.23
N SER A 654 9.51 22.46 -5.13
CA SER A 654 8.36 22.49 -6.06
C SER A 654 8.77 22.82 -7.50
N VAL A 655 9.65 23.80 -7.68
CA VAL A 655 10.19 24.16 -9.00
C VAL A 655 10.93 22.98 -9.64
N SER A 656 11.65 22.20 -8.81
CA SER A 656 12.43 21.04 -9.27
C SER A 656 11.58 19.91 -9.84
N LEU A 657 10.28 19.82 -9.49
CA LEU A 657 9.38 18.77 -10.02
C LEU A 657 9.33 18.81 -11.56
N SER A 658 9.33 20.02 -12.14
CA SER A 658 9.38 20.19 -13.60
C SER A 658 10.71 19.71 -14.19
N TRP A 659 11.83 19.91 -13.49
CA TRP A 659 13.16 19.46 -13.91
C TRP A 659 13.24 17.94 -13.96
N PHE A 660 12.67 17.26 -12.95
CA PHE A 660 12.63 15.79 -12.88
C PHE A 660 11.69 15.18 -13.93
N LEU A 661 10.49 15.74 -14.12
CA LEU A 661 9.50 15.20 -15.06
C LEU A 661 9.92 15.34 -16.53
N THR A 662 10.62 16.42 -16.89
CA THR A 662 11.03 16.69 -18.27
C THR A 662 12.52 16.47 -18.51
N LEU A 663 13.30 16.02 -17.51
CA LEU A 663 14.76 15.89 -17.59
C LEU A 663 15.42 17.20 -18.03
N PHE A 664 14.98 18.32 -17.45
CA PHE A 664 15.35 19.70 -17.79
C PHE A 664 14.98 20.18 -19.21
N LEU A 665 14.30 19.37 -20.04
CA LEU A 665 13.95 19.74 -21.42
C LEU A 665 13.05 20.98 -21.53
N SER A 666 12.25 21.26 -20.50
CA SER A 666 11.34 22.41 -20.50
C SER A 666 11.93 23.70 -19.92
N VAL A 667 13.15 23.65 -19.37
CA VAL A 667 13.76 24.78 -18.63
C VAL A 667 15.16 25.16 -19.10
N LEU A 668 15.84 24.29 -19.87
CA LEU A 668 17.14 24.59 -20.48
C LEU A 668 16.98 24.87 -21.98
N PRO A 669 17.86 25.70 -22.56
CA PRO A 669 18.00 25.79 -24.01
C PRO A 669 18.19 24.41 -24.65
N PHE A 670 17.54 24.17 -25.80
CA PHE A 670 17.42 22.85 -26.42
C PHE A 670 18.74 22.06 -26.51
N HIS A 671 19.82 22.68 -27.03
CA HIS A 671 21.12 22.00 -27.16
C HIS A 671 21.74 21.63 -25.80
N SER A 672 21.58 22.47 -24.78
CA SER A 672 22.05 22.19 -23.41
C SER A 672 21.22 21.08 -22.79
N ALA A 673 19.90 21.12 -22.96
CA ALA A 673 18.97 20.12 -22.43
C ALA A 673 19.25 18.71 -22.99
N VAL A 674 19.56 18.58 -24.28
CA VAL A 674 19.91 17.28 -24.88
C VAL A 674 21.22 16.71 -24.28
N CYS A 675 22.18 17.54 -23.90
CA CYS A 675 23.40 17.08 -23.20
C CYS A 675 23.07 16.52 -21.79
N VAL A 676 22.04 17.05 -21.12
CA VAL A 676 21.54 16.50 -19.86
C VAL A 676 20.87 15.15 -20.09
N VAL A 677 20.11 14.99 -21.18
CA VAL A 677 19.52 13.70 -21.59
C VAL A 677 20.61 12.66 -21.88
N ASP A 678 21.73 13.05 -22.52
CA ASP A 678 22.89 12.18 -22.72
C ASP A 678 23.43 11.64 -21.37
N CYS A 679 23.57 12.53 -20.36
CA CYS A 679 23.99 12.16 -19.01
C CYS A 679 22.97 11.27 -18.29
N PHE A 680 21.67 11.54 -18.47
CA PHE A 680 20.60 10.72 -17.91
C PHE A 680 20.62 9.29 -18.45
N PHE A 681 20.79 9.08 -19.76
CA PHE A 681 20.89 7.72 -20.30
C PHE A 681 22.12 6.97 -19.78
N PHE A 682 23.21 7.69 -19.46
CA PHE A 682 24.45 7.09 -18.96
C PHE A 682 24.42 6.78 -17.44
N HIS A 683 24.01 7.73 -16.59
CA HIS A 683 24.02 7.58 -15.12
C HIS A 683 22.64 7.35 -14.49
N GLY A 684 21.56 7.47 -15.26
CA GLY A 684 20.19 7.48 -14.76
C GLY A 684 19.85 8.78 -14.05
N ILE A 685 18.83 8.71 -13.18
CA ILE A 685 18.30 9.84 -12.41
C ILE A 685 19.34 10.54 -11.52
N LYS A 686 20.43 9.85 -11.17
CA LYS A 686 21.54 10.42 -10.38
C LYS A 686 22.10 11.69 -11.02
N ALA A 687 22.23 11.71 -12.35
CA ALA A 687 22.73 12.88 -13.07
C ALA A 687 21.81 14.11 -12.89
N ILE A 688 20.49 13.89 -12.81
CA ILE A 688 19.50 14.96 -12.64
C ILE A 688 19.58 15.55 -11.23
N PHE A 689 19.74 14.71 -10.20
CA PHE A 689 19.98 15.17 -8.84
C PHE A 689 21.26 16.00 -8.73
N GLN A 690 22.36 15.51 -9.28
CA GLN A 690 23.66 16.20 -9.26
C GLN A 690 23.59 17.55 -9.96
N LEU A 691 22.97 17.59 -11.15
CA LEU A 691 22.81 18.82 -11.92
C LEU A 691 21.91 19.83 -11.20
N GLY A 692 20.80 19.37 -10.60
CA GLY A 692 19.91 20.22 -9.80
C GLY A 692 20.63 20.84 -8.60
N LEU A 693 21.45 20.06 -7.88
CA LEU A 693 22.26 20.58 -6.78
C LEU A 693 23.28 21.62 -7.26
N ALA A 694 23.94 21.36 -8.39
CA ALA A 694 24.89 22.31 -8.98
C ALA A 694 24.22 23.62 -9.43
N ALA A 695 23.01 23.53 -10.01
CA ALA A 695 22.24 24.72 -10.39
C ALA A 695 21.84 25.56 -9.17
N LEU A 696 21.47 24.93 -8.05
CA LEU A 696 21.17 25.64 -6.80
C LEU A 696 22.43 26.24 -6.17
N ASP A 697 23.53 25.49 -6.12
CA ASP A 697 24.81 25.94 -5.57
C ASP A 697 25.36 27.16 -6.34
N ALA A 698 25.29 27.13 -7.67
CA ALA A 698 25.70 28.25 -8.52
C ALA A 698 24.93 29.54 -8.24
N ASN A 699 23.69 29.43 -7.73
CA ASN A 699 22.81 30.55 -7.44
C ASN A 699 22.62 30.79 -5.93
N ALA A 700 23.33 30.07 -5.06
CA ALA A 700 23.06 30.03 -3.62
C ALA A 700 23.02 31.44 -3.00
N ALA A 701 24.00 32.31 -3.31
CA ALA A 701 24.04 33.67 -2.79
C ALA A 701 22.83 34.54 -3.20
N GLN A 702 22.33 34.37 -4.43
CA GLN A 702 21.16 35.13 -4.92
C GLN A 702 19.86 34.57 -4.35
N LEU A 703 19.75 33.24 -4.24
CA LEU A 703 18.60 32.56 -3.64
C LEU A 703 18.47 32.91 -2.17
N SER A 704 19.57 32.94 -1.44
CA SER A 704 19.60 33.37 -0.04
C SER A 704 19.20 34.83 0.17
N ALA A 705 19.42 35.68 -0.83
CA ALA A 705 19.02 37.08 -0.81
C ALA A 705 17.58 37.30 -1.32
N SER A 706 16.90 36.25 -1.78
CA SER A 706 15.54 36.37 -2.30
C SER A 706 14.54 36.65 -1.19
N THR A 707 13.53 37.48 -1.49
CA THR A 707 12.50 37.89 -0.52
C THR A 707 11.27 37.00 -0.55
N ASP A 708 11.04 36.30 -1.66
CA ASP A 708 9.88 35.45 -1.90
C ASP A 708 10.15 34.40 -2.98
N ASP A 709 9.28 33.39 -3.02
CA ASP A 709 9.34 32.25 -3.94
C ASP A 709 9.34 32.67 -5.42
N GLY A 710 8.64 33.76 -5.76
CA GLY A 710 8.57 34.28 -7.13
C GLY A 710 9.91 34.81 -7.60
N GLN A 711 10.61 35.56 -6.73
CA GLN A 711 11.97 36.02 -7.02
C GLN A 711 12.95 34.85 -7.15
N ALA A 712 12.87 33.85 -6.26
CA ALA A 712 13.70 32.65 -6.35
C ALA A 712 13.49 31.89 -7.67
N LEU A 713 12.24 31.73 -8.10
CA LEU A 713 11.91 31.13 -9.40
C LEU A 713 12.49 31.94 -10.55
N MET A 714 12.36 33.27 -10.55
CA MET A 714 12.94 34.13 -11.58
C MET A 714 14.47 34.00 -11.68
N ILE A 715 15.16 33.91 -10.54
CA ILE A 715 16.63 33.70 -10.50
C ILE A 715 16.98 32.39 -11.19
N LEU A 716 16.30 31.29 -10.82
CA LEU A 716 16.57 29.96 -11.39
C LEU A 716 16.22 29.88 -12.87
N THR A 717 15.06 30.38 -13.28
CA THR A 717 14.66 30.40 -14.69
C THR A 717 15.64 31.23 -15.51
N SER A 718 16.01 32.44 -15.03
CA SER A 718 16.95 33.31 -15.73
C SER A 718 18.35 32.69 -15.85
N PHE A 719 18.82 32.00 -14.80
CA PHE A 719 20.09 31.28 -14.84
C PHE A 719 20.04 30.14 -15.87
N LEU A 720 19.02 29.27 -15.80
CA LEU A 720 18.89 28.10 -16.68
C LEU A 720 18.73 28.51 -18.15
N ASP A 721 17.99 29.59 -18.44
CA ASP A 721 17.85 30.14 -19.80
C ASP A 721 19.20 30.61 -20.39
N GLN A 722 20.15 31.03 -19.54
CA GLN A 722 21.47 31.50 -19.94
C GLN A 722 22.52 30.37 -20.06
N VAL A 723 22.19 29.14 -19.65
CA VAL A 723 23.09 27.98 -19.76
C VAL A 723 23.16 27.53 -21.22
N GLY A 724 24.15 28.05 -21.94
CA GLY A 724 24.36 27.80 -23.37
C GLY A 724 25.48 26.79 -23.66
N SER A 725 25.56 26.36 -24.92
CA SER A 725 26.71 25.67 -25.49
C SER A 725 27.59 26.69 -26.24
N GLU A 726 28.90 26.46 -26.37
CA GLU A 726 29.84 27.37 -27.09
C GLU A 726 29.37 27.74 -28.52
N ALA A 727 28.45 26.97 -29.11
CA ALA A 727 27.85 27.26 -30.41
C ALA A 727 27.00 28.55 -30.46
N SER A 728 26.58 29.10 -29.31
CA SER A 728 25.68 30.26 -29.24
C SER A 728 26.40 31.61 -29.15
N SER A 729 27.72 31.65 -28.97
CA SER A 729 28.46 32.91 -28.74
C SER A 729 28.82 33.71 -30.01
N CYS A 730 28.16 33.46 -31.14
CA CYS A 730 28.50 34.09 -32.42
C CYS A 730 27.32 34.76 -33.13
N VAL A 731 26.53 35.63 -32.46
CA VAL A 731 25.85 36.76 -33.14
C VAL A 731 25.55 37.91 -32.16
N PRO A 732 26.28 39.04 -32.17
CA PRO A 732 25.69 40.33 -31.84
C PRO A 732 24.98 40.84 -33.09
N SER A 733 23.65 40.87 -33.07
CA SER A 733 22.85 41.53 -34.11
C SER A 733 23.26 43.01 -34.18
N SER A 734 23.72 43.42 -35.35
CA SER A 734 24.08 44.79 -35.68
C SER A 734 22.88 45.73 -35.50
N GLN A 735 22.95 46.64 -34.52
CA GLN A 735 22.19 47.90 -34.51
C GLN A 735 23.14 49.07 -34.82
N PRO A 736 22.65 50.14 -35.49
CA PRO A 736 23.48 51.20 -36.06
C PRO A 736 24.05 52.14 -34.98
N PRO A 737 25.12 52.91 -35.29
CA PRO A 737 25.86 53.68 -34.30
C PRO A 737 25.06 54.90 -33.86
N ALA A 738 24.67 54.96 -32.59
CA ALA A 738 24.18 56.18 -31.95
C ALA A 738 25.14 56.61 -30.84
N LEU A 739 25.89 57.66 -31.17
CA LEU A 739 26.49 58.72 -30.34
C LEU A 739 26.78 58.42 -28.85
N GLU A 740 28.08 58.44 -28.58
CA GLU A 740 28.75 58.57 -27.28
C GLU A 740 28.03 59.52 -26.31
N THR A 741 27.62 58.99 -25.16
CA THR A 741 27.57 59.76 -23.91
C THR A 741 28.06 58.86 -22.77
N SER A 742 29.08 59.35 -22.07
CA SER A 742 29.77 58.72 -20.97
C SER A 742 28.90 58.68 -19.69
N SER A 743 28.68 57.49 -19.15
CA SER A 743 28.34 57.28 -17.75
C SER A 743 28.96 55.98 -17.25
N ASP A 744 29.96 56.12 -16.38
CA ASP A 744 30.52 55.05 -15.55
C ASP A 744 29.43 54.43 -14.69
N THR A 745 29.02 53.22 -15.06
CA THR A 745 28.42 52.24 -14.15
C THR A 745 28.95 50.88 -14.56
N ASP A 746 29.83 50.32 -13.74
CA ASP A 746 30.29 48.93 -13.82
C ASP A 746 29.08 48.00 -13.69
N ILE A 747 28.47 47.62 -14.81
CA ILE A 747 27.57 46.48 -14.90
C ILE A 747 28.46 45.23 -14.94
N PRO A 748 28.37 44.29 -13.99
CA PRO A 748 29.17 43.07 -14.04
C PRO A 748 28.83 42.31 -15.33
N ALA A 749 29.84 41.97 -16.13
CA ALA A 749 29.67 41.15 -17.32
C ALA A 749 28.92 39.86 -16.95
N VAL A 750 27.74 39.65 -17.55
CA VAL A 750 26.92 38.45 -17.37
C VAL A 750 27.76 37.24 -17.79
N ARG A 751 28.13 36.39 -16.82
CA ARG A 751 28.88 35.15 -17.08
C ARG A 751 27.93 34.14 -17.71
N HIS A 752 28.04 33.95 -19.03
CA HIS A 752 27.41 32.81 -19.70
C HIS A 752 28.05 31.51 -19.17
N THR A 753 27.24 30.70 -18.48
CA THR A 753 27.69 29.40 -17.94
C THR A 753 27.56 28.34 -19.04
N ASN A 754 28.65 27.62 -19.32
CA ASN A 754 28.64 26.54 -20.29
C ASN A 754 28.02 25.28 -19.66
N ILE A 755 27.11 24.60 -20.37
CA ILE A 755 26.48 23.36 -19.90
C ILE A 755 27.49 22.26 -19.54
N THR A 756 28.58 22.11 -20.30
CA THR A 756 29.61 21.11 -20.01
C THR A 756 30.33 21.40 -18.70
N ASP A 757 30.58 22.69 -18.40
CA ASP A 757 31.22 23.08 -17.14
C ASP A 757 30.30 22.82 -15.96
N LEU A 758 29.01 23.16 -16.09
CA LEU A 758 28.00 22.89 -15.05
C LEU A 758 27.84 21.38 -14.78
N ILE A 759 27.85 20.54 -15.82
CA ILE A 759 27.81 19.08 -15.68
C ILE A 759 29.08 18.58 -14.98
N ASN A 760 30.27 19.04 -15.37
CA ASN A 760 31.52 18.63 -14.73
C ASN A 760 31.57 19.05 -13.25
N GLU A 761 31.17 20.29 -12.96
CA GLU A 761 31.04 20.79 -11.58
C GLU A 761 30.09 19.94 -10.75
N SER A 762 28.97 19.50 -11.34
CA SER A 762 28.03 18.59 -10.66
C SER A 762 28.67 17.25 -10.27
N TYR A 763 29.55 16.71 -11.11
CA TYR A 763 30.27 15.46 -10.83
C TYR A 763 31.39 15.65 -9.81
N GLU A 764 32.07 16.79 -9.83
CA GLU A 764 33.15 17.09 -8.89
C GLU A 764 32.61 17.35 -7.48
N LYS A 765 31.57 18.17 -7.34
CA LYS A 765 31.01 18.56 -6.04
C LYS A 765 30.09 17.50 -5.43
N PHE A 766 29.34 16.76 -6.26
CA PHE A 766 28.31 15.82 -5.79
C PHE A 766 28.55 14.38 -6.28
N GLY A 767 29.79 14.04 -6.64
CA GLY A 767 30.17 12.71 -7.16
C GLY A 767 30.07 11.57 -6.15
N ASP A 768 30.08 11.89 -4.85
CA ASP A 768 29.94 10.92 -3.75
C ASP A 768 28.51 10.39 -3.56
N LEU A 769 27.52 11.01 -4.22
CA LEU A 769 26.15 10.52 -4.24
C LEU A 769 26.08 9.16 -4.94
N THR A 770 25.59 8.14 -4.23
CA THR A 770 25.48 6.76 -4.73
C THR A 770 24.03 6.39 -5.07
N VAL A 771 23.84 5.44 -6.00
CA VAL A 771 22.50 4.91 -6.30
C VAL A 771 21.86 4.30 -5.04
N ARG A 772 22.67 3.64 -4.21
CA ARG A 772 22.23 3.05 -2.94
C ARG A 772 21.68 4.09 -1.97
N GLN A 773 22.29 5.28 -1.89
CA GLN A 773 21.80 6.36 -1.04
C GLN A 773 20.45 6.88 -1.55
N ILE A 774 20.32 7.10 -2.87
CA ILE A 774 19.08 7.56 -3.50
C ILE A 774 17.93 6.56 -3.23
N GLU A 775 18.13 5.26 -3.42
CA GLU A 775 17.09 4.25 -3.16
C GLU A 775 16.65 4.20 -1.69
N ARG A 776 17.59 4.37 -0.75
CA ARG A 776 17.27 4.46 0.68
C ARG A 776 16.44 5.70 1.01
N LEU A 777 16.79 6.85 0.43
CA LEU A 777 16.02 8.08 0.59
C LEU A 777 14.62 7.95 -0.04
N ARG A 778 14.51 7.36 -1.23
CA ARG A 778 13.24 7.06 -1.92
C ARG A 778 12.30 6.22 -1.05
N CYS A 779 12.81 5.13 -0.48
CA CYS A 779 12.03 4.27 0.42
C CYS A 779 11.42 5.06 1.59
N ARG A 780 12.20 5.95 2.21
CA ARG A 780 11.76 6.74 3.36
C ARG A 780 10.81 7.88 3.00
N HIS A 781 11.06 8.57 1.89
CA HIS A 781 10.23 9.69 1.44
C HIS A 781 8.92 9.21 0.80
N ARG A 782 8.87 8.00 0.25
CA ARG A 782 7.63 7.39 -0.24
C ARG A 782 6.58 7.24 0.85
N ILE A 783 6.99 6.95 2.08
CA ILE A 783 6.10 6.92 3.26
C ILE A 783 5.37 8.26 3.40
N GLN A 784 6.10 9.38 3.33
CA GLN A 784 5.56 10.73 3.51
C GLN A 784 4.66 11.12 2.34
N VAL A 785 5.09 10.87 1.10
CA VAL A 785 4.31 11.17 -0.11
C VAL A 785 2.98 10.41 -0.10
N LEU A 786 3.00 9.10 0.18
CA LEU A 786 1.76 8.31 0.24
C LEU A 786 0.81 8.80 1.34
N GLN A 787 1.34 9.22 2.49
CA GLN A 787 0.53 9.79 3.57
C GLN A 787 -0.06 11.15 3.23
N ALA A 788 0.66 12.00 2.48
CA ALA A 788 0.13 13.28 1.99
C ALA A 788 -1.02 13.10 0.98
N HIS A 789 -0.91 12.10 0.09
CA HIS A 789 -2.03 11.70 -0.79
C HIS A 789 -3.23 11.18 -0.01
N GLU A 790 -2.98 10.39 1.03
CA GLU A 790 -4.02 9.90 1.93
C GLU A 790 -4.72 11.06 2.66
N ASP A 791 -3.97 12.08 3.09
CA ASP A 791 -4.53 13.27 3.70
C ASP A 791 -5.41 14.08 2.75
N THR A 792 -4.95 14.26 1.52
CA THR A 792 -5.74 14.91 0.47
C THR A 792 -7.03 14.12 0.18
N THR A 793 -6.96 12.79 0.18
CA THR A 793 -8.11 11.91 -0.04
C THR A 793 -9.12 12.02 1.12
N LYS A 794 -8.64 12.02 2.36
CA LYS A 794 -9.46 12.25 3.56
C LYS A 794 -10.14 13.62 3.50
N GLU A 795 -9.39 14.69 3.24
CA GLU A 795 -9.95 16.05 3.16
C GLU A 795 -11.02 16.17 2.07
N ASN A 796 -10.80 15.55 0.91
CA ASN A 796 -11.80 15.55 -0.16
C ASN A 796 -13.07 14.78 0.24
N ALA A 797 -12.94 13.63 0.90
CA ALA A 797 -14.09 12.88 1.43
C ALA A 797 -14.87 13.69 2.48
N LEU A 798 -14.17 14.32 3.42
CA LEU A 798 -14.78 15.18 4.44
C LEU A 798 -15.48 16.38 3.81
N ARG A 799 -14.88 17.03 2.82
CA ARG A 799 -15.46 18.19 2.10
C ARG A 799 -16.77 17.84 1.41
N VAL A 800 -16.89 16.61 0.88
CA VAL A 800 -18.11 16.12 0.22
C VAL A 800 -19.24 15.81 1.22
N VAL A 801 -18.91 15.36 2.43
CA VAL A 801 -19.90 14.92 3.43
C VAL A 801 -20.32 16.05 4.38
N THR A 802 -19.41 16.97 4.72
CA THR A 802 -19.64 18.05 5.71
C THR A 802 -20.91 18.89 5.46
N PRO A 803 -21.29 19.24 4.21
CA PRO A 803 -22.52 20.01 3.98
C PRO A 803 -23.83 19.27 4.32
N ASP A 804 -23.79 17.94 4.35
CA ASP A 804 -24.96 17.06 4.45
C ASP A 804 -25.14 16.49 5.88
N VAL A 805 -24.27 16.81 6.84
CA VAL A 805 -24.29 16.26 8.21
C VAL A 805 -24.10 17.34 9.27
N SER A 806 -24.71 17.14 10.43
CA SER A 806 -24.63 18.03 11.60
C SER A 806 -23.46 17.71 12.56
N ILE A 807 -22.80 16.55 12.41
CA ILE A 807 -21.59 16.19 13.17
C ILE A 807 -20.47 17.24 12.97
N SER A 808 -19.86 17.69 14.07
CA SER A 808 -18.71 18.60 14.04
C SER A 808 -17.56 18.05 13.18
N ALA A 809 -16.85 18.92 12.45
CA ALA A 809 -15.74 18.53 11.57
C ALA A 809 -14.65 17.68 12.26
N GLU A 810 -14.34 17.95 13.53
CA GLU A 810 -13.36 17.17 14.31
C GLU A 810 -13.84 15.72 14.53
N ASN A 811 -15.07 15.55 15.02
CA ASN A 811 -15.68 14.22 15.18
C ASN A 811 -15.82 13.49 13.85
N LEU A 812 -16.21 14.18 12.77
CA LEU A 812 -16.34 13.55 11.46
C LEU A 812 -14.99 13.05 10.93
N ALA A 813 -13.92 13.82 11.12
CA ALA A 813 -12.55 13.42 10.78
C ALA A 813 -12.07 12.20 11.59
N ASP A 814 -12.46 12.12 12.87
CA ASP A 814 -12.16 11.00 13.74
C ASP A 814 -12.97 9.73 13.40
N VAL A 815 -14.24 9.90 12.99
CA VAL A 815 -15.09 8.80 12.50
C VAL A 815 -14.54 8.26 11.19
N TYR A 816 -14.05 9.12 10.29
CA TYR A 816 -13.35 8.68 9.08
C TYR A 816 -12.13 7.81 9.40
N ASP A 817 -11.33 8.18 10.41
CA ASP A 817 -10.17 7.37 10.82
C ASP A 817 -10.58 6.01 11.38
N LEU A 818 -11.67 5.94 12.16
CA LEU A 818 -12.23 4.66 12.63
C LEU A 818 -12.72 3.80 11.47
N PHE A 819 -13.45 4.41 10.54
CA PHE A 819 -13.97 3.78 9.33
C PHE A 819 -12.84 3.19 8.48
N LYS A 820 -11.81 3.98 8.19
CA LYS A 820 -10.62 3.52 7.47
C LYS A 820 -9.88 2.41 8.22
N THR A 821 -9.73 2.53 9.53
CA THR A 821 -9.06 1.51 10.34
C THR A 821 -9.79 0.17 10.24
N GLU A 822 -11.12 0.16 10.25
CA GLU A 822 -11.91 -1.07 10.10
C GLU A 822 -11.75 -1.68 8.71
N HIS A 823 -11.68 -0.83 7.67
CA HIS A 823 -11.34 -1.27 6.31
C HIS A 823 -10.02 -2.04 6.29
N PHE A 824 -8.96 -1.46 6.87
CA PHE A 824 -7.63 -2.06 6.88
C PHE A 824 -7.49 -3.31 7.74
N ILE A 825 -8.17 -3.42 8.88
CA ILE A 825 -8.08 -4.64 9.71
C ILE A 825 -8.50 -5.89 8.92
N SER A 826 -9.47 -5.76 8.01
CA SER A 826 -9.84 -6.86 7.11
C SER A 826 -8.76 -7.15 6.06
N LEU A 827 -8.05 -6.14 5.55
CA LEU A 827 -6.90 -6.36 4.66
C LEU A 827 -5.70 -6.98 5.39
N TYR A 828 -5.58 -6.78 6.70
CA TYR A 828 -4.54 -7.38 7.53
C TYR A 828 -4.82 -8.86 7.81
N TRP A 829 -6.04 -9.17 8.25
CA TRP A 829 -6.38 -10.46 8.87
C TRP A 829 -7.66 -11.13 8.33
N GLY A 830 -8.37 -10.51 7.40
CA GLY A 830 -9.60 -11.03 6.82
C GLY A 830 -9.36 -12.14 5.79
N ASP A 831 -10.40 -12.93 5.52
CA ASP A 831 -10.39 -13.93 4.45
C ASP A 831 -10.33 -13.22 3.09
N SER A 832 -9.48 -13.72 2.18
CA SER A 832 -9.36 -13.21 0.81
C SER A 832 -10.64 -13.35 -0.04
N SER A 833 -11.68 -13.96 0.52
CA SER A 833 -13.02 -14.09 -0.08
C SER A 833 -14.04 -13.05 0.43
N SER A 834 -13.64 -12.12 1.31
CA SER A 834 -14.52 -10.99 1.69
C SER A 834 -14.82 -10.12 0.47
N ALA A 835 -16.03 -9.56 0.39
CA ALA A 835 -16.42 -8.62 -0.67
C ALA A 835 -15.47 -7.42 -0.75
N ALA A 836 -15.03 -6.87 0.38
CA ALA A 836 -14.04 -5.79 0.43
C ALA A 836 -12.66 -6.24 -0.08
N ALA A 837 -12.26 -7.49 0.19
CA ALA A 837 -11.02 -8.05 -0.33
C ALA A 837 -11.09 -8.39 -1.84
N ALA A 838 -12.26 -8.82 -2.31
CA ALA A 838 -12.54 -9.08 -3.73
C ALA A 838 -12.62 -7.78 -4.53
N GLU A 839 -13.23 -6.73 -3.99
CA GLU A 839 -13.23 -5.38 -4.57
C GLU A 839 -11.78 -4.85 -4.60
N ALA A 840 -11.05 -4.87 -3.48
CA ALA A 840 -9.60 -4.58 -3.39
C ALA A 840 -8.76 -5.31 -4.47
N ALA A 841 -9.14 -6.55 -4.81
CA ALA A 841 -8.50 -7.33 -5.87
C ALA A 841 -8.99 -6.95 -7.28
N ALA A 842 -10.27 -6.64 -7.46
CA ALA A 842 -10.86 -6.21 -8.73
C ALA A 842 -10.30 -4.84 -9.18
N TRP A 843 -10.03 -3.92 -8.23
CA TRP A 843 -9.32 -2.66 -8.49
C TRP A 843 -7.94 -2.89 -9.14
N ARG A 844 -7.28 -4.04 -8.89
CA ARG A 844 -5.95 -4.35 -9.47
C ARG A 844 -6.01 -4.77 -10.94
N TYR A 845 -7.20 -5.07 -11.48
CA TYR A 845 -7.38 -5.66 -12.80
C TYR A 845 -8.46 -4.97 -13.67
N GLY A 846 -9.18 -3.97 -13.16
CA GLY A 846 -10.28 -3.28 -13.87
C GLY A 846 -9.85 -2.03 -14.63
N GLU A 847 -10.32 -1.89 -15.88
CA GLU A 847 -10.17 -0.69 -16.71
C GLU A 847 -11.22 0.39 -16.35
N SER A 848 -10.77 1.64 -16.30
CA SER A 848 -11.58 2.87 -16.39
C SER A 848 -12.63 3.09 -15.30
N GLY A 849 -12.17 3.46 -14.10
CA GLY A 849 -13.03 4.05 -13.05
C GLY A 849 -12.83 5.56 -12.83
N SER A 850 -13.90 6.26 -12.47
CA SER A 850 -13.94 7.71 -12.17
C SER A 850 -13.26 8.04 -10.84
N TYR A 851 -12.84 9.29 -10.62
CA TYR A 851 -12.30 9.76 -9.33
C TYR A 851 -13.26 9.51 -8.14
N MET A 852 -14.57 9.44 -8.40
CA MET A 852 -15.60 9.20 -7.37
C MET A 852 -15.68 7.76 -6.85
N GLU A 853 -15.01 6.81 -7.50
CA GLU A 853 -15.01 5.39 -7.15
C GLU A 853 -13.96 5.02 -6.07
N ARG A 854 -13.20 6.00 -5.54
CA ARG A 854 -11.97 5.79 -4.75
C ARG A 854 -12.13 5.93 -3.24
N GLN A 855 -13.30 5.66 -2.69
CA GLN A 855 -13.56 5.78 -1.25
C GLN A 855 -13.38 4.44 -0.55
N TYR A 856 -12.88 4.46 0.69
CA TYR A 856 -12.93 3.28 1.55
C TYR A 856 -14.39 2.82 1.69
N ARG A 857 -14.58 1.50 1.72
CA ARG A 857 -15.89 0.86 1.85
C ARG A 857 -15.83 -0.26 2.88
N LEU A 858 -16.93 -0.51 3.57
CA LEU A 858 -17.03 -1.56 4.58
C LEU A 858 -17.98 -2.66 4.14
N ASP A 859 -17.55 -3.90 4.35
CA ASP A 859 -18.42 -5.07 4.25
C ASP A 859 -19.30 -5.23 5.51
N ARG A 860 -20.24 -6.18 5.45
CA ARG A 860 -21.18 -6.47 6.54
C ARG A 860 -20.47 -6.73 7.89
N PRO A 861 -19.47 -7.64 8.00
CA PRO A 861 -18.72 -7.82 9.23
C PRO A 861 -18.04 -6.56 9.75
N GLN A 862 -17.46 -5.73 8.89
CA GLN A 862 -16.77 -4.50 9.27
C GLN A 862 -17.75 -3.46 9.81
N PHE A 863 -18.84 -3.22 9.08
CA PHE A 863 -19.91 -2.32 9.54
C PHE A 863 -20.45 -2.74 10.91
N LYS A 864 -20.71 -4.04 11.09
CA LYS A 864 -21.18 -4.60 12.37
C LYS A 864 -20.25 -4.31 13.55
N SER A 865 -18.94 -4.40 13.34
CA SER A 865 -17.93 -4.08 14.35
C SER A 865 -18.03 -2.61 14.78
N LEU A 866 -18.06 -1.68 13.82
CA LEU A 866 -18.22 -0.24 14.11
C LEU A 866 -19.58 0.10 14.71
N PHE A 867 -20.65 -0.57 14.25
CA PHE A 867 -21.99 -0.41 14.80
C PHE A 867 -21.98 -0.67 16.30
N GLY A 868 -21.44 -1.82 16.74
CA GLY A 868 -21.35 -2.16 18.17
C GLY A 868 -20.51 -1.19 19.02
N LEU A 869 -19.57 -0.46 18.40
CA LEU A 869 -18.73 0.53 19.09
C LEU A 869 -19.40 1.91 19.18
N LEU A 870 -20.20 2.28 18.18
CA LEU A 870 -20.66 3.65 17.97
C LEU A 870 -22.14 3.86 18.24
N VAL A 871 -22.96 2.82 18.41
CA VAL A 871 -24.38 3.02 18.78
C VAL A 871 -24.51 3.75 20.13
N PRO A 872 -25.48 4.68 20.26
CA PRO A 872 -25.60 5.50 21.47
C PRO A 872 -26.12 4.72 22.68
N TRP A 873 -26.98 3.71 22.48
CA TRP A 873 -27.63 2.95 23.56
C TRP A 873 -26.71 1.94 24.27
N PRO A 874 -27.00 1.57 25.54
CA PRO A 874 -26.28 0.53 26.27
C PRO A 874 -26.43 -0.84 25.57
N GLY A 875 -25.31 -1.53 25.33
CA GLY A 875 -25.31 -2.82 24.62
C GLY A 875 -25.80 -3.96 25.51
N GLY A 876 -27.09 -4.28 25.46
CA GLY A 876 -27.69 -5.49 26.01
C GLY A 876 -27.90 -6.57 24.95
N SER A 877 -27.44 -7.80 25.20
CA SER A 877 -27.53 -9.00 24.34
C SER A 877 -26.92 -8.86 22.92
N ASN A 878 -25.74 -9.44 22.72
CA ASN A 878 -25.01 -9.44 21.43
C ASN A 878 -25.88 -9.85 20.24
N GLN A 879 -26.81 -10.80 20.41
CA GLN A 879 -27.60 -11.33 19.31
C GLN A 879 -28.57 -10.30 18.70
N HIS A 880 -29.15 -9.41 19.50
CA HIS A 880 -30.10 -8.42 18.99
C HIS A 880 -29.40 -7.24 18.32
N THR A 881 -28.28 -6.79 18.91
CA THR A 881 -27.42 -5.76 18.30
C THR A 881 -26.89 -6.22 16.95
N ASP A 882 -26.56 -7.51 16.82
CA ASP A 882 -26.12 -8.13 15.57
C ASP A 882 -27.19 -8.08 14.47
N THR A 883 -28.46 -8.36 14.82
CA THR A 883 -29.59 -8.24 13.89
C THR A 883 -29.76 -6.80 13.41
N LEU A 884 -29.75 -5.82 14.33
CA LEU A 884 -29.90 -4.41 13.96
C LEU A 884 -28.76 -3.91 13.09
N ALA A 885 -27.53 -4.36 13.34
CA ALA A 885 -26.39 -4.05 12.49
C ALA A 885 -26.58 -4.57 11.06
N ASN A 886 -27.06 -5.81 10.90
CA ASN A 886 -27.32 -6.39 9.58
C ASN A 886 -28.44 -5.66 8.84
N ARG A 887 -29.53 -5.32 9.52
CA ARG A 887 -30.64 -4.57 8.91
C ARG A 887 -30.22 -3.15 8.54
N SER A 888 -29.42 -2.50 9.38
CA SER A 888 -28.87 -1.17 9.08
C SER A 888 -27.96 -1.21 7.87
N PHE A 889 -27.10 -2.23 7.75
CA PHE A 889 -26.29 -2.43 6.56
C PHE A 889 -27.15 -2.57 5.30
N THR A 890 -28.16 -3.46 5.31
CA THR A 890 -29.05 -3.67 4.16
C THR A 890 -29.81 -2.41 3.77
N LEU A 891 -30.14 -1.54 4.73
CA LEU A 891 -30.80 -0.26 4.44
C LEU A 891 -29.85 0.75 3.77
N LEU A 892 -28.57 0.71 4.10
CA LEU A 892 -27.54 1.60 3.55
C LEU A 892 -27.02 1.12 2.18
N ASP A 893 -26.93 -0.20 1.98
CA ASP A 893 -26.51 -0.88 0.75
C ASP A 893 -27.62 -0.85 -0.33
N GLN A 894 -28.05 0.34 -0.73
CA GLN A 894 -29.15 0.52 -1.68
C GLN A 894 -28.81 0.09 -3.11
N ASP A 895 -27.52 0.11 -3.47
CA ASP A 895 -27.01 -0.34 -4.76
C ASP A 895 -26.75 -1.86 -4.81
N CYS A 896 -26.98 -2.58 -3.70
CA CYS A 896 -26.74 -4.01 -3.55
C CYS A 896 -25.28 -4.42 -3.86
N SER A 897 -24.33 -3.51 -3.64
CA SER A 897 -22.90 -3.75 -3.81
C SER A 897 -22.30 -4.62 -2.70
N ASN A 898 -23.06 -4.90 -1.63
CA ASN A 898 -22.59 -5.51 -0.39
C ASN A 898 -21.49 -4.70 0.29
N LEU A 899 -21.49 -3.38 0.09
CA LEU A 899 -20.51 -2.45 0.60
C LEU A 899 -21.19 -1.15 1.03
N VAL A 900 -20.69 -0.53 2.09
CA VAL A 900 -21.17 0.77 2.59
C VAL A 900 -20.05 1.79 2.48
N THR A 901 -20.36 2.95 1.89
CA THR A 901 -19.46 4.10 1.74
C THR A 901 -19.35 4.93 3.02
N PHE A 902 -18.31 5.76 3.12
CA PHE A 902 -18.18 6.69 4.24
C PHE A 902 -19.34 7.69 4.31
N LYS A 903 -19.86 8.14 3.15
CA LYS A 903 -21.00 9.07 3.11
C LYS A 903 -22.24 8.46 3.76
N GLU A 904 -22.62 7.25 3.36
CA GLU A 904 -23.77 6.53 3.92
C GLU A 904 -23.59 6.25 5.42
N PHE A 905 -22.38 5.86 5.82
CA PHE A 905 -22.05 5.62 7.22
C PHE A 905 -22.14 6.89 8.07
N ALA A 906 -21.62 8.01 7.57
CA ALA A 906 -21.67 9.30 8.26
C ALA A 906 -23.10 9.80 8.42
N PHE A 907 -23.93 9.69 7.39
CA PHE A 907 -25.35 10.07 7.45
C PHE A 907 -26.11 9.22 8.47
N TRP A 908 -25.90 7.90 8.48
CA TRP A 908 -26.48 7.01 9.49
C TRP A 908 -26.08 7.42 10.91
N LEU A 909 -24.81 7.76 11.13
CA LEU A 909 -24.32 8.17 12.45
C LEU A 909 -24.88 9.54 12.85
N ASP A 910 -25.02 10.46 11.91
CA ASP A 910 -25.62 11.78 12.12
C ASP A 910 -27.08 11.66 12.58
N THR A 911 -27.86 10.77 11.95
CA THR A 911 -29.24 10.46 12.37
C THR A 911 -29.31 9.98 13.83
N LEU A 912 -28.32 9.19 14.27
CA LEU A 912 -28.33 8.65 15.63
C LEU A 912 -27.98 9.67 16.72
N TYR A 913 -27.14 10.66 16.40
CA TYR A 913 -26.58 11.58 17.40
C TYR A 913 -27.11 13.01 17.31
N CYS A 914 -27.37 13.52 16.11
CA CYS A 914 -27.62 14.93 15.87
C CYS A 914 -29.07 15.23 15.47
N GLU A 915 -29.74 14.30 14.79
CA GLU A 915 -31.10 14.51 14.31
C GLU A 915 -32.18 14.47 15.42
N GLU A 916 -33.34 15.02 15.09
CA GLU A 916 -34.50 15.08 15.97
C GLU A 916 -35.13 13.71 16.22
N LEU A 917 -35.96 13.63 17.27
CA LEU A 917 -36.70 12.44 17.67
C LEU A 917 -37.41 11.74 16.51
N ASN A 918 -38.02 12.53 15.62
CA ASN A 918 -38.77 12.04 14.48
C ASN A 918 -37.87 11.24 13.53
N GLU A 919 -36.71 11.75 13.15
CA GLU A 919 -35.78 11.04 12.26
C GLU A 919 -35.20 9.78 12.89
N LYS A 920 -34.89 9.82 14.20
CA LYS A 920 -34.44 8.64 14.95
C LYS A 920 -35.49 7.53 14.95
N ILE A 921 -36.75 7.86 15.20
CA ILE A 921 -37.86 6.90 15.17
C ILE A 921 -38.13 6.45 13.73
N ARG A 922 -38.01 7.33 12.73
CA ARG A 922 -38.16 7.00 11.32
C ARG A 922 -37.10 5.98 10.88
N LEU A 923 -35.84 6.15 11.28
CA LEU A 923 -34.78 5.18 11.05
C LEU A 923 -35.12 3.83 11.70
N LEU A 924 -35.49 3.81 12.98
CA LEU A 924 -35.90 2.58 13.66
C LEU A 924 -37.10 1.90 12.98
N TYR A 925 -38.08 2.67 12.52
CA TYR A 925 -39.21 2.14 11.75
C TYR A 925 -38.75 1.45 10.47
N ARG A 926 -37.86 2.11 9.70
CA ARG A 926 -37.30 1.57 8.45
C ARG A 926 -36.49 0.28 8.65
N LEU A 927 -35.85 0.11 9.80
CA LEU A 927 -35.14 -1.14 10.15
C LEU A 927 -36.08 -2.34 10.42
N HIS A 928 -37.38 -2.12 10.52
CA HIS A 928 -38.37 -3.16 10.84
C HIS A 928 -39.34 -3.43 9.69
N ILE A 929 -39.10 -2.86 8.51
CA ILE A 929 -39.87 -3.09 7.28
C ILE A 929 -38.90 -3.44 6.12
N PRO A 930 -39.40 -4.06 5.02
CA PRO A 930 -38.61 -4.25 3.82
C PRO A 930 -38.10 -2.92 3.24
N PRO A 931 -36.87 -2.85 2.68
CA PRO A 931 -35.95 -3.97 2.39
C PRO A 931 -35.01 -4.36 3.54
N ALA A 932 -35.00 -3.64 4.67
CA ALA A 932 -34.08 -3.91 5.77
C ALA A 932 -34.39 -5.24 6.48
N LEU A 933 -35.68 -5.58 6.57
CA LEU A 933 -36.15 -6.88 7.06
C LEU A 933 -36.20 -7.88 5.90
N THR A 934 -35.37 -8.92 5.94
CA THR A 934 -35.34 -10.01 4.94
C THR A 934 -36.18 -11.20 5.40
N GLU A 935 -36.90 -11.85 4.48
CA GLU A 935 -37.88 -12.94 4.75
C GLU A 935 -37.32 -14.16 5.51
N SER A 936 -35.99 -14.33 5.62
CA SER A 936 -35.36 -15.51 6.23
C SER A 936 -35.19 -15.49 7.75
N GLU A 937 -35.68 -14.48 8.47
CA GLU A 937 -35.69 -14.48 9.96
C GLU A 937 -36.83 -15.34 10.56
N ASP A 938 -37.19 -16.41 9.84
CA ASP A 938 -38.14 -17.46 10.20
C ASP A 938 -37.53 -18.48 11.18
N ASP A 939 -36.95 -18.04 12.31
CA ASP A 939 -36.58 -18.97 13.39
C ASP A 939 -37.59 -18.89 14.55
N PRO A 940 -38.54 -19.85 14.65
CA PRO A 940 -39.46 -19.95 15.79
C PRO A 940 -38.74 -20.29 17.11
N SER A 941 -37.42 -20.53 17.12
CA SER A 941 -36.63 -20.84 18.31
C SER A 941 -36.47 -19.66 19.30
N LEU A 942 -36.65 -18.41 18.84
CA LEU A 942 -36.63 -17.20 19.68
C LEU A 942 -37.96 -16.91 20.41
N MET A 943 -38.99 -17.75 20.22
CA MET A 943 -40.30 -17.63 20.87
C MET A 943 -40.32 -18.10 22.33
N LYS A 944 -39.17 -18.47 22.92
CA LYS A 944 -39.06 -18.91 24.32
C LYS A 944 -38.31 -17.91 25.21
N SER A 945 -38.74 -16.65 25.17
CA SER A 945 -38.59 -15.73 26.31
C SER A 945 -39.93 -15.69 27.06
N PRO A 946 -39.98 -15.96 28.38
CA PRO A 946 -41.23 -16.18 29.10
C PRO A 946 -42.06 -14.92 29.39
N LEU A 947 -41.84 -13.80 28.68
CA LEU A 947 -42.49 -12.53 29.04
C LEU A 947 -43.52 -11.99 28.02
N VAL A 948 -43.76 -12.67 26.90
CA VAL A 948 -44.91 -12.39 26.01
C VAL A 948 -45.71 -13.66 25.74
N SER A 949 -45.94 -14.47 26.77
CA SER A 949 -47.04 -15.44 26.78
C SER A 949 -48.11 -14.95 27.74
N THR A 950 -48.85 -13.94 27.32
CA THR A 950 -50.14 -13.62 27.94
C THR A 950 -51.25 -14.23 27.09
N ASN A 951 -51.46 -15.54 27.24
CA ASN A 951 -52.78 -16.16 26.97
C ASN A 951 -53.80 -15.78 28.07
N ARG A 952 -53.68 -14.58 28.64
CA ARG A 952 -54.68 -13.94 29.48
C ARG A 952 -55.01 -12.59 28.86
N PRO A 953 -56.29 -12.28 28.59
CA PRO A 953 -56.67 -10.94 28.20
C PRO A 953 -56.25 -9.98 29.32
N LEU A 954 -55.43 -8.99 29.00
CA LEU A 954 -55.11 -7.89 29.90
C LEU A 954 -56.37 -7.03 30.04
N TYR A 955 -57.30 -7.47 30.90
CA TYR A 955 -58.25 -6.56 31.52
C TYR A 955 -57.47 -5.71 32.51
N VAL A 956 -57.08 -4.52 32.09
CA VAL A 956 -56.77 -3.44 33.02
C VAL A 956 -58.11 -3.04 33.64
N ASN A 957 -58.41 -3.57 34.83
CA ASN A 957 -59.48 -3.04 35.66
C ASN A 957 -59.07 -1.61 36.03
N LEU A 958 -59.65 -0.62 35.35
CA LEU A 958 -59.73 0.74 35.85
C LEU A 958 -60.37 0.68 37.25
N PRO A 959 -59.77 1.27 38.30
CA PRO A 959 -60.43 1.35 39.59
C PRO A 959 -61.77 2.09 39.44
N SER A 960 -62.84 1.43 39.88
CA SER A 960 -64.17 2.03 39.97
C SER A 960 -64.10 3.29 40.83
N ALA A 961 -64.70 4.36 40.33
CA ALA A 961 -64.82 5.66 40.96
C ALA A 961 -65.25 5.55 42.44
N ALA A 962 -64.41 6.06 43.33
CA ALA A 962 -64.89 6.66 44.57
C ALA A 962 -65.38 8.08 44.24
N PRO A 963 -66.52 8.53 44.80
CA PRO A 963 -66.93 9.92 44.66
C PRO A 963 -66.02 10.79 45.55
N ASP A 964 -65.67 11.96 45.04
CA ASP A 964 -64.90 13.05 45.65
C ASP A 964 -63.38 13.02 45.43
N GLY A 965 -62.94 13.84 44.47
CA GLY A 965 -61.55 14.23 44.27
C GLY A 965 -61.28 14.66 42.83
N GLN A 966 -61.30 15.97 42.55
CA GLN A 966 -60.81 16.55 41.29
C GLN A 966 -59.35 16.14 41.08
N GLY A 967 -59.10 15.33 40.05
CA GLY A 967 -57.77 15.01 39.53
C GLY A 967 -57.91 14.64 38.05
N GLU A 968 -57.30 15.44 37.19
CA GLU A 968 -57.37 15.34 35.72
C GLU A 968 -56.97 13.93 35.23
N VAL A 969 -57.94 13.19 34.67
CA VAL A 969 -57.65 12.06 33.79
C VAL A 969 -57.12 12.66 32.50
N LYS A 970 -55.80 12.57 32.25
CA LYS A 970 -55.19 13.01 30.98
C LYS A 970 -55.91 12.33 29.82
N ASP A 971 -56.51 13.12 28.94
CA ASP A 971 -57.23 12.64 27.77
C ASP A 971 -56.25 12.27 26.64
N TYR A 972 -55.60 11.12 26.80
CA TYR A 972 -54.60 10.60 25.86
C TYR A 972 -55.18 10.40 24.44
N GLN A 973 -56.48 10.15 24.30
CA GLN A 973 -57.12 9.97 22.99
C GLN A 973 -57.33 11.30 22.26
N GLU A 974 -57.70 12.38 22.98
CA GLU A 974 -57.76 13.71 22.39
C GLU A 974 -56.37 14.25 22.03
N GLN A 975 -55.38 14.03 22.90
CA GLN A 975 -53.98 14.42 22.63
C GLN A 975 -53.43 13.70 21.40
N LEU A 976 -53.64 12.39 21.26
CA LEU A 976 -53.24 11.61 20.08
C LEU A 976 -53.92 12.09 18.79
N LYS A 977 -55.24 12.38 18.84
CA LYS A 977 -55.99 12.90 17.68
C LYS A 977 -55.46 14.26 17.22
N GLN A 978 -55.10 15.13 18.16
CA GLN A 978 -54.52 16.42 17.86
C GLN A 978 -53.14 16.27 17.21
N MET A 979 -52.27 15.42 17.76
CA MET A 979 -50.93 15.16 17.21
C MET A 979 -50.96 14.52 15.83
N LEU A 980 -51.86 13.57 15.58
CA LEU A 980 -52.05 12.99 14.23
C LEU A 980 -52.50 14.04 13.20
N LYS A 981 -53.28 15.04 13.64
CA LYS A 981 -53.74 16.15 12.80
C LYS A 981 -52.63 17.16 12.53
N ASP A 982 -51.76 17.39 13.50
CA ASP A 982 -50.59 18.27 13.38
C ASP A 982 -49.51 17.61 12.50
N LEU A 983 -49.25 16.31 12.65
CA LEU A 983 -48.37 15.53 11.76
C LEU A 983 -48.90 15.46 10.32
N ALA A 984 -50.23 15.39 10.13
CA ALA A 984 -50.83 15.44 8.80
C ALA A 984 -50.63 16.81 8.11
N ARG A 985 -50.54 17.90 8.89
CA ARG A 985 -50.20 19.25 8.38
C ARG A 985 -48.72 19.41 8.06
N GLU A 986 -47.83 18.77 8.81
CA GLU A 986 -46.39 18.73 8.46
C GLU A 986 -46.13 17.94 7.17
N LYS A 987 -46.92 16.89 6.93
CA LYS A 987 -46.88 16.07 5.70
C LYS A 987 -47.15 16.83 4.39
N GLU A 988 -47.78 18.01 4.45
CA GLU A 988 -47.96 18.87 3.27
C GLU A 988 -46.68 19.66 2.90
N LYS A 989 -45.64 19.65 3.75
CA LYS A 989 -44.34 20.30 3.51
C LYS A 989 -43.23 19.34 3.08
N ASP A 990 -43.29 18.06 3.45
CA ASP A 990 -42.29 17.04 3.08
C ASP A 990 -42.67 16.29 1.79
N VAL A 991 -41.77 16.31 0.80
CA VAL A 991 -41.97 15.75 -0.56
C VAL A 991 -41.72 14.22 -0.63
N GLU A 992 -41.57 13.51 0.49
CA GLU A 992 -41.22 12.09 0.49
C GLU A 992 -42.41 11.14 0.24
N LYS A 993 -42.11 10.02 -0.44
CA LYS A 993 -43.06 8.91 -0.65
C LYS A 993 -43.52 8.34 0.69
N PRO A 994 -44.81 7.97 0.84
CA PRO A 994 -45.31 7.38 2.08
C PRO A 994 -44.61 6.06 2.40
N LEU A 995 -44.10 5.93 3.63
CA LEU A 995 -43.47 4.69 4.12
C LEU A 995 -44.47 3.52 4.12
N PRO A 996 -44.03 2.29 3.81
CA PRO A 996 -44.83 1.07 3.94
C PRO A 996 -45.44 0.93 5.34
N LEU A 997 -46.65 0.35 5.42
CA LEU A 997 -47.29 0.03 6.69
C LEU A 997 -46.59 -1.14 7.37
N MET A 998 -46.52 -1.09 8.70
CA MET A 998 -45.93 -2.14 9.51
C MET A 998 -46.99 -3.15 9.93
N ASN A 999 -46.77 -4.44 9.70
CA ASN A 999 -47.66 -5.51 10.16
C ASN A 999 -47.44 -5.83 11.65
N GLN A 1000 -48.30 -6.68 12.22
CA GLN A 1000 -48.24 -6.99 13.65
C GLN A 1000 -46.91 -7.63 14.09
N ARG A 1001 -46.31 -8.47 13.23
CA ARG A 1001 -45.05 -9.16 13.53
C ARG A 1001 -43.88 -8.19 13.54
N GLU A 1002 -43.82 -7.31 12.54
CA GLU A 1002 -42.84 -6.24 12.43
C GLU A 1002 -42.93 -5.28 13.62
N PHE A 1003 -44.14 -4.92 14.04
CA PHE A 1003 -44.36 -4.07 15.22
C PHE A 1003 -43.90 -4.73 16.53
N ILE A 1004 -44.10 -6.04 16.68
CA ILE A 1004 -43.57 -6.79 17.84
C ILE A 1004 -42.03 -6.73 17.85
N GLN A 1005 -41.38 -6.89 16.69
CA GLN A 1005 -39.92 -6.78 16.60
C GLN A 1005 -39.45 -5.35 16.90
N PHE A 1006 -40.16 -4.33 16.42
CA PHE A 1006 -39.89 -2.94 16.76
C PHE A 1006 -39.95 -2.71 18.29
N CYS A 1007 -40.97 -3.23 18.97
CA CYS A 1007 -41.08 -3.13 20.43
C CYS A 1007 -39.95 -3.88 21.16
N LYS A 1008 -39.53 -5.06 20.67
CA LYS A 1008 -38.38 -5.80 21.22
C LYS A 1008 -37.08 -4.99 21.08
N THR A 1009 -36.92 -4.27 19.97
CA THR A 1009 -35.78 -3.38 19.75
C THR A 1009 -35.74 -2.28 20.78
N LEU A 1010 -36.85 -1.58 21.00
CA LEU A 1010 -36.92 -0.55 22.04
C LEU A 1010 -36.62 -1.13 23.43
N TYR A 1011 -37.15 -2.32 23.75
CA TYR A 1011 -36.86 -2.99 25.02
C TYR A 1011 -35.37 -3.33 25.18
N SER A 1012 -34.72 -3.82 24.13
CA SER A 1012 -33.29 -4.11 24.15
C SER A 1012 -32.42 -2.86 24.27
N MET A 1013 -32.84 -1.74 23.68
CA MET A 1013 -32.13 -0.46 23.72
C MET A 1013 -32.14 0.17 25.12
N PHE A 1014 -33.17 -0.08 25.92
CA PHE A 1014 -33.31 0.53 27.26
C PHE A 1014 -32.63 -0.27 28.36
N HIS A 1015 -32.23 -1.51 28.06
CA HIS A 1015 -31.64 -2.40 29.04
C HIS A 1015 -30.30 -1.84 29.56
N GLY A 1016 -30.19 -1.63 30.87
CA GLY A 1016 -29.02 -1.01 31.50
C GLY A 1016 -29.03 0.52 31.52
N ASP A 1017 -30.11 1.18 31.11
CA ASP A 1017 -30.32 2.61 31.35
C ASP A 1017 -30.73 2.87 32.81
N PRO A 1018 -30.31 3.98 33.45
CA PRO A 1018 -30.75 4.32 34.81
C PRO A 1018 -32.27 4.43 34.99
N GLU A 1019 -33.00 4.80 33.94
CA GLU A 1019 -34.46 4.97 33.92
C GLU A 1019 -35.18 3.76 33.28
N GLU A 1020 -34.51 2.60 33.17
CA GLU A 1020 -34.99 1.39 32.50
C GLU A 1020 -36.43 0.98 32.89
N ASN A 1021 -36.78 1.05 34.18
CA ASN A 1021 -38.13 0.69 34.65
C ASN A 1021 -39.22 1.62 34.11
N ASP A 1022 -38.95 2.93 34.08
CA ASP A 1022 -39.90 3.94 33.63
C ASP A 1022 -40.06 3.86 32.10
N LEU A 1023 -38.97 3.58 31.38
CA LEU A 1023 -38.96 3.36 29.95
C LEU A 1023 -39.73 2.09 29.53
N PHE A 1024 -39.61 0.99 30.29
CA PHE A 1024 -40.40 -0.21 30.05
C PHE A 1024 -41.89 -0.02 30.31
N GLN A 1025 -42.24 0.74 31.35
CA GLN A 1025 -43.64 1.09 31.62
C GLN A 1025 -44.20 1.97 30.49
N ALA A 1026 -43.43 2.94 30.01
CA ALA A 1026 -43.81 3.79 28.89
C ALA A 1026 -44.02 2.99 27.59
N ILE A 1027 -43.10 2.08 27.22
CA ILE A 1027 -43.32 1.18 26.07
C ILE A 1027 -44.61 0.40 26.23
N ALA A 1028 -44.88 -0.19 27.40
CA ALA A 1028 -46.07 -1.02 27.61
C ALA A 1028 -47.37 -0.23 27.36
N THR A 1029 -47.41 1.03 27.77
CA THR A 1029 -48.51 1.96 27.48
C THR A 1029 -48.62 2.23 25.98
N VAL A 1030 -47.51 2.57 25.31
CA VAL A 1030 -47.49 2.83 23.86
C VAL A 1030 -47.89 1.60 23.05
N THR A 1031 -47.38 0.42 23.38
CA THR A 1031 -47.71 -0.84 22.71
C THR A 1031 -49.20 -1.13 22.84
N SER A 1032 -49.80 -0.92 24.02
CA SER A 1032 -51.23 -1.11 24.23
C SER A 1032 -52.06 -0.13 23.38
N LEU A 1033 -51.66 1.14 23.33
CA LEU A 1033 -52.32 2.18 22.55
C LEU A 1033 -52.26 1.88 21.05
N VAL A 1034 -51.08 1.51 20.53
CA VAL A 1034 -50.88 1.18 19.12
C VAL A 1034 -51.67 -0.06 18.69
N LEU A 1035 -51.69 -1.11 19.51
CA LEU A 1035 -52.50 -2.31 19.25
C LEU A 1035 -53.99 -1.95 19.12
N GLN A 1036 -54.52 -1.13 20.02
CA GLN A 1036 -55.90 -0.63 19.96
C GLN A 1036 -56.18 0.19 18.69
N ILE A 1037 -55.22 1.05 18.26
CA ILE A 1037 -55.34 1.85 17.04
C ILE A 1037 -55.38 0.94 15.81
N GLY A 1038 -54.49 -0.04 15.70
CA GLY A 1038 -54.47 -0.98 14.57
C GLY A 1038 -55.72 -1.89 14.56
N GLU A 1039 -56.25 -2.29 15.72
CA GLU A 1039 -57.53 -3.00 15.83
C GLU A 1039 -58.72 -2.14 15.41
N ALA A 1040 -58.71 -0.84 15.70
CA ALA A 1040 -59.74 0.10 15.27
C ALA A 1040 -59.70 0.34 13.75
N SER A 1041 -58.49 0.44 13.17
CA SER A 1041 -58.30 0.51 11.72
C SER A 1041 -58.78 -0.77 11.02
N HIS A 1042 -58.59 -1.93 11.65
CA HIS A 1042 -59.11 -3.22 11.21
C HIS A 1042 -60.65 -3.30 11.29
N ARG A 1043 -61.28 -2.75 12.35
CA ARG A 1043 -62.75 -2.70 12.47
C ARG A 1043 -63.42 -1.75 11.47
N GLY A 1044 -62.72 -0.71 11.03
CA GLY A 1044 -63.21 0.27 10.04
C GLY A 1044 -63.37 -0.27 8.62
N ASN A 1045 -62.71 -1.40 8.28
CA ASN A 1045 -62.75 -2.01 6.94
C ASN A 1045 -63.79 -3.13 6.77
N ARG A 1046 -64.77 -3.27 7.67
CA ARG A 1046 -65.95 -4.14 7.43
C ARG A 1046 -66.99 -3.39 6.58
N PRO A 1047 -67.41 -3.90 5.41
CA PRO A 1047 -68.44 -3.24 4.62
C PRO A 1047 -69.79 -3.49 5.30
N GLY A 1048 -70.40 -2.43 5.84
CA GLY A 1048 -71.80 -2.47 6.29
C GLY A 1048 -72.19 -1.40 7.30
N SER A 1049 -72.56 -0.22 6.81
CA SER A 1049 -73.83 0.49 7.10
C SER A 1049 -73.67 1.99 6.81
N GLU A 1050 -74.48 2.46 5.88
CA GLU A 1050 -74.63 3.83 5.38
C GLU A 1050 -74.97 4.85 6.49
N VAL A 1051 -74.50 6.10 6.36
CA VAL A 1051 -75.34 7.32 6.25
C VAL A 1051 -74.58 8.40 5.46
N THR A 1052 -75.27 8.91 4.46
CA THR A 1052 -75.08 10.05 3.54
C THR A 1052 -74.47 11.36 4.09
N SER A 1053 -73.61 11.98 3.28
CA SER A 1053 -73.74 13.40 2.89
C SER A 1053 -72.91 13.71 1.64
N GLN A 1054 -73.54 14.46 0.73
CA GLN A 1054 -73.11 14.89 -0.60
C GLN A 1054 -72.02 16.00 -0.57
N GLU A 1055 -71.52 16.30 -1.78
CA GLU A 1055 -70.66 17.43 -2.21
C GLU A 1055 -69.15 17.16 -2.08
N GLU A 1056 -68.29 17.32 -3.09
CA GLU A 1056 -68.38 17.98 -4.39
C GLU A 1056 -67.28 17.41 -5.31
N ALA A 1057 -67.57 17.36 -6.61
CA ALA A 1057 -66.65 16.93 -7.66
C ALA A 1057 -65.71 18.08 -8.09
N ARG A 1058 -64.49 17.73 -8.52
CA ARG A 1058 -63.87 18.13 -9.82
C ARG A 1058 -62.40 17.75 -9.90
N GLY A 1059 -62.02 17.12 -11.03
CA GLY A 1059 -60.68 17.31 -11.59
C GLY A 1059 -59.99 16.10 -12.21
N ALA A 1060 -60.14 15.98 -13.53
CA ALA A 1060 -59.20 15.41 -14.50
C ALA A 1060 -59.10 13.88 -14.68
N GLU A 1061 -59.72 13.45 -15.77
CA GLU A 1061 -59.51 12.23 -16.55
C GLU A 1061 -58.15 12.21 -17.26
N THR A 1062 -57.63 10.99 -17.49
CA THR A 1062 -56.93 10.42 -18.69
C THR A 1062 -55.98 9.32 -18.16
N ALA A 1063 -55.96 8.06 -18.62
CA ALA A 1063 -56.34 7.47 -19.89
C ALA A 1063 -56.76 5.98 -19.73
N LYS A 1064 -57.72 5.58 -20.58
CA LYS A 1064 -57.95 4.23 -21.13
C LYS A 1064 -56.72 3.81 -21.97
N GLU A 1065 -56.38 2.58 -22.32
CA GLU A 1065 -57.01 1.26 -22.54
C GLU A 1065 -55.78 0.30 -22.65
N THR A 1066 -55.81 -0.96 -22.20
CA THR A 1066 -56.14 -2.12 -23.06
C THR A 1066 -56.39 -3.37 -22.21
N ALA A 1067 -57.26 -4.23 -22.73
CA ALA A 1067 -57.78 -5.46 -22.12
C ALA A 1067 -57.17 -6.74 -22.73
N GLU A 1068 -57.55 -7.87 -22.12
CA GLU A 1068 -57.45 -9.29 -22.56
C GLU A 1068 -56.10 -9.99 -22.24
N ASP A 1069 -56.02 -11.19 -21.67
CA ASP A 1069 -56.98 -12.31 -21.58
C ASP A 1069 -56.54 -13.36 -20.51
N ALA A 1070 -57.43 -14.33 -20.25
CA ALA A 1070 -57.25 -15.65 -19.62
C ALA A 1070 -57.73 -15.85 -18.17
N SER A 1071 -58.88 -16.53 -18.11
CA SER A 1071 -59.54 -17.12 -16.94
C SER A 1071 -59.09 -18.57 -16.67
N ARG A 1072 -59.18 -18.97 -15.39
CA ARG A 1072 -59.16 -20.30 -14.73
C ARG A 1072 -58.18 -20.24 -13.55
N GLY A 1073 -58.52 -20.42 -12.29
CA GLY A 1073 -59.65 -21.08 -11.67
C GLY A 1073 -59.10 -21.79 -10.43
N ASP A 1074 -59.62 -21.40 -9.27
CA ASP A 1074 -59.69 -22.14 -8.00
C ASP A 1074 -58.62 -21.90 -6.91
N GLY A 1075 -59.10 -21.39 -5.77
CA GLY A 1075 -58.51 -21.61 -4.44
C GLY A 1075 -57.60 -20.54 -3.82
N SER A 1076 -58.02 -19.27 -3.71
CA SER A 1076 -57.41 -18.34 -2.72
C SER A 1076 -58.31 -18.21 -1.48
N PRO A 1077 -57.79 -18.44 -0.25
CA PRO A 1077 -58.53 -18.04 0.94
C PRO A 1077 -58.64 -16.51 0.91
N ALA A 1078 -59.81 -16.00 1.29
CA ALA A 1078 -60.07 -14.58 1.46
C ALA A 1078 -58.90 -13.94 2.21
N ALA A 1079 -58.34 -12.86 1.66
CA ALA A 1079 -57.32 -12.05 2.33
C ALA A 1079 -57.86 -11.65 3.71
N GLU A 1080 -57.38 -12.33 4.75
CA GLU A 1080 -57.49 -11.82 6.12
C GLU A 1080 -56.83 -10.44 6.09
N SER A 1081 -57.61 -9.41 6.41
CA SER A 1081 -57.09 -8.06 6.56
C SER A 1081 -56.07 -8.09 7.70
N GLU A 1082 -54.79 -8.25 7.40
CA GLU A 1082 -53.76 -8.30 8.44
C GLU A 1082 -53.70 -6.95 9.19
N TRP A 1083 -53.56 -7.02 10.52
CA TRP A 1083 -53.36 -5.84 11.37
C TRP A 1083 -52.15 -5.07 10.85
N THR A 1084 -52.31 -3.76 10.63
CA THR A 1084 -51.25 -2.87 10.14
C THR A 1084 -51.30 -1.52 10.86
N VAL A 1085 -50.14 -0.87 10.97
CA VAL A 1085 -49.99 0.45 11.58
C VAL A 1085 -49.05 1.31 10.74
N SER A 1086 -49.29 2.62 10.70
CA SER A 1086 -48.46 3.60 10.01
C SER A 1086 -47.39 4.22 10.91
N TYR A 1087 -46.31 4.71 10.32
CA TYR A 1087 -45.27 5.50 11.00
C TYR A 1087 -45.86 6.65 11.84
N ALA A 1088 -46.81 7.42 11.29
CA ALA A 1088 -47.43 8.54 12.00
C ALA A 1088 -48.18 8.11 13.27
N GLN A 1089 -48.83 6.94 13.24
CA GLN A 1089 -49.52 6.39 14.41
C GLN A 1089 -48.54 5.92 15.50
N ILE A 1090 -47.44 5.28 15.10
CA ILE A 1090 -46.38 4.88 16.04
C ILE A 1090 -45.72 6.12 16.65
N LEU A 1091 -45.32 7.09 15.82
CA LEU A 1091 -44.67 8.32 16.27
C LEU A 1091 -45.57 9.10 17.24
N ALA A 1092 -46.83 9.34 16.87
CA ALA A 1092 -47.77 10.05 17.71
C ALA A 1092 -48.01 9.34 19.06
N SER A 1093 -47.99 8.00 19.07
CA SER A 1093 -48.12 7.21 20.30
C SER A 1093 -46.84 7.25 21.15
N LEU A 1094 -45.65 7.29 20.55
CA LEU A 1094 -44.39 7.43 21.30
C LEU A 1094 -44.28 8.81 21.97
N LEU A 1095 -44.74 9.86 21.27
CA LEU A 1095 -44.70 11.23 21.76
C LEU A 1095 -45.65 11.51 22.95
N THR A 1096 -46.61 10.62 23.24
CA THR A 1096 -47.47 10.78 24.43
C THR A 1096 -46.75 10.43 25.74
N GLU A 1097 -45.63 9.71 25.66
CA GLU A 1097 -44.86 9.26 26.83
C GLU A 1097 -43.55 10.05 26.97
N GLN A 1098 -43.49 10.94 27.98
CA GLN A 1098 -42.36 11.83 28.19
C GLN A 1098 -41.04 11.08 28.47
N ALA A 1099 -41.09 9.90 29.10
CA ALA A 1099 -39.89 9.11 29.35
C ALA A 1099 -39.19 8.68 28.05
N LEU A 1100 -39.96 8.33 27.01
CA LEU A 1100 -39.42 7.94 25.70
C LEU A 1100 -38.87 9.14 24.94
N VAL A 1101 -39.59 10.27 24.99
CA VAL A 1101 -39.12 11.55 24.41
C VAL A 1101 -37.79 11.95 25.04
N ASN A 1102 -37.71 11.96 26.37
CA ASN A 1102 -36.49 12.30 27.11
C ASN A 1102 -35.33 11.37 26.74
N PHE A 1103 -35.56 10.06 26.57
CA PHE A 1103 -34.51 9.11 26.21
C PHE A 1103 -33.89 9.41 24.84
N PHE A 1104 -34.71 9.65 23.82
CA PHE A 1104 -34.25 9.87 22.44
C PHE A 1104 -33.75 11.30 22.18
N GLU A 1105 -34.21 12.29 22.94
CA GLU A 1105 -33.72 13.67 22.90
C GLU A 1105 -32.48 13.91 23.77
N LYS A 1106 -32.17 12.98 24.69
CA LYS A 1106 -30.98 13.08 25.55
C LYS A 1106 -29.71 13.15 24.70
N PRO A 1107 -28.89 14.21 24.82
CA PRO A 1107 -27.66 14.33 24.06
C PRO A 1107 -26.66 13.27 24.53
N VAL A 1108 -26.09 12.54 23.57
CA VAL A 1108 -25.04 11.55 23.82
C VAL A 1108 -23.71 12.09 23.30
N ASP A 1109 -22.66 12.01 24.10
CA ASP A 1109 -21.32 12.48 23.73
C ASP A 1109 -20.66 11.52 22.73
N LEU A 1110 -20.75 11.87 21.44
CA LEU A 1110 -20.10 11.15 20.36
C LEU A 1110 -18.56 11.13 20.51
N SER A 1111 -17.95 12.21 20.98
CA SER A 1111 -16.49 12.30 21.15
C SER A 1111 -15.98 11.28 22.18
N ALA A 1112 -16.72 11.09 23.27
CA ALA A 1112 -16.42 10.05 24.26
C ALA A 1112 -16.55 8.63 23.67
N LYS A 1113 -17.58 8.37 22.86
CA LYS A 1113 -17.78 7.09 22.17
C LYS A 1113 -16.65 6.79 21.18
N ILE A 1114 -16.25 7.77 20.38
CA ILE A 1114 -15.10 7.68 19.46
C ILE A 1114 -13.82 7.34 20.23
N ALA A 1115 -13.56 8.00 21.37
CA ALA A 1115 -12.37 7.73 22.18
C ALA A 1115 -12.32 6.28 22.67
N VAL A 1116 -13.46 5.74 23.14
CA VAL A 1116 -13.57 4.33 23.55
C VAL A 1116 -13.43 3.39 22.36
N ALA A 1117 -14.02 3.72 21.21
CA ALA A 1117 -13.93 2.93 19.98
C ALA A 1117 -12.48 2.76 19.52
N LYS A 1118 -11.69 3.85 19.52
CA LYS A 1118 -10.27 3.85 19.15
C LYS A 1118 -9.42 2.86 19.98
N GLU A 1119 -9.78 2.59 21.22
CA GLU A 1119 -9.06 1.62 22.07
C GLU A 1119 -9.53 0.16 21.89
N LYS A 1120 -10.82 -0.03 21.60
CA LYS A 1120 -11.45 -1.37 21.58
C LYS A 1120 -11.54 -2.00 20.19
N GLN A 1121 -11.47 -1.22 19.11
CA GLN A 1121 -11.66 -1.66 17.73
C GLN A 1121 -10.86 -2.92 17.38
N TYR A 1122 -9.54 -2.86 17.58
CA TYR A 1122 -8.64 -3.99 17.30
C TYR A 1122 -8.98 -5.26 18.11
N HIS A 1123 -9.30 -5.11 19.40
CA HIS A 1123 -9.61 -6.23 20.28
C HIS A 1123 -10.94 -6.90 19.91
N GLN A 1124 -11.99 -6.11 19.63
CA GLN A 1124 -13.28 -6.65 19.21
C GLN A 1124 -13.17 -7.37 17.87
N ARG A 1125 -12.45 -6.78 16.91
CA ARG A 1125 -12.28 -7.39 15.59
C ARG A 1125 -11.46 -8.67 15.64
N ALA A 1126 -10.37 -8.69 16.41
CA ALA A 1126 -9.58 -9.90 16.65
C ALA A 1126 -10.45 -11.02 17.27
N GLY A 1127 -11.27 -10.68 18.27
CA GLY A 1127 -12.23 -11.62 18.88
C GLY A 1127 -13.21 -12.21 17.88
N LEU A 1128 -13.83 -11.37 17.04
CA LEU A 1128 -14.76 -11.83 15.99
C LEU A 1128 -14.10 -12.81 15.00
N LEU A 1129 -12.86 -12.54 14.60
CA LEU A 1129 -12.12 -13.40 13.67
C LEU A 1129 -11.77 -14.77 14.30
N THR A 1130 -11.41 -14.79 15.60
CA THR A 1130 -11.12 -16.05 16.30
C THR A 1130 -12.35 -16.96 16.43
N LEU A 1131 -13.55 -16.39 16.60
CA LEU A 1131 -14.80 -17.16 16.67
C LEU A 1131 -15.17 -17.80 15.33
N HIS A 1132 -14.93 -17.12 14.20
CA HIS A 1132 -15.24 -17.63 12.86
C HIS A 1132 -14.30 -18.77 12.43
N GLN A 1133 -13.07 -18.84 12.95
CA GLN A 1133 -12.15 -19.93 12.66
C GLN A 1133 -12.43 -21.20 13.49
N GLY A 1134 -13.08 -21.08 14.64
CA GLY A 1134 -13.45 -22.23 15.48
C GLY A 1134 -14.70 -22.98 15.01
N THR A 1135 -15.47 -22.41 14.08
CA THR A 1135 -16.70 -22.99 13.52
C THR A 1135 -16.53 -23.57 12.11
N ARG A 1136 -15.33 -23.54 11.53
CA ARG A 1136 -14.99 -24.15 10.24
C ARG A 1136 -14.32 -25.51 10.37
#